data_AF-S9QWD7-F1
#
_entry.id   AF-S9QWD7-F1
#
_cell.length_a   1.000
_cell.length_b   1.000
_cell.length_c   1.000
_cell.angle_alpha   90.00
_cell.angle_beta   90.00
_cell.angle_gamma   90.00
#
_symmetry.space_group_name_H-M   'P 1'
#
loop_
_entity.id
_entity.type
_entity.pdbx_description
1 polymer ?
#
loop_
_entity_poly.entity_id
_entity_poly.type
_entity_poly.pdbx_seq_one_letter_code
_entity_poly.pdbx_strand_id
1 'polypeptide(L)'
;MAILPSGDVVVVWVGPGGADDLSNLRYRLYDAEGSPLTEVRLVDQNPVSVQLTPVVEARPDGGFVVGWREYDPSGWDPEVDPHPPVTYVRGRLFDGAGDPRGAAFEINAVGSANSGATALDVFDDGRMIVTWYDNGVGTERAEGIQARLLAADGTPEGGQFVLSQPAGGAFLLQGDVEVLADGDFLAAWGTRELTPESDYLEEGIMTRRFSAEGEPRGPQQALDLPATPDGRPWSAYDHVSPAIEALPGGGWLLSGGLSYESPDSPGDFTDGVFVQRFDAQGRTAGETWSALQDGSGPRIGDPGVTALDDGGWLLRYAYDVSGGWGPEFPQTRLLRFDPDGQPVDDVARLAGDLDRITVNMDSDIEQLDDGRLVAVWERGFGFGSENDIRMRFYAAEVLGTEAGDRMVDRAGGQRFDGREGVDTLLHLRAEGRVLVDLQADVSGADFARFFAAGAAAGDTYAGIENLVGGAFADNLRGDAGVNVLQGGGVSDRLYGRAGDDRLLGGTGADALYGNLGADVMTGGDDVGRRDRFIYFQAEESRPGAGNRDVITDFVAGEDRIEISRLDADTTRGFKQAFDWVGDAALDAAGQLGYRHEAGNTIVQADFDGDGAADFEIELSGVMDLSADDFLI
;
A
#
# COMPACT_ATOMS: atom_id res chain seq x y z
N MET A 1 6.85 -3.34 -13.90
CA MET A 1 7.96 -3.78 -13.03
C MET A 1 7.59 -5.16 -12.54
N ALA A 2 8.35 -5.83 -11.68
CA ALA A 2 7.83 -7.06 -11.10
C ALA A 2 8.36 -7.28 -9.69
N ILE A 3 7.50 -7.82 -8.82
CA ILE A 3 7.86 -8.31 -7.49
C ILE A 3 8.12 -9.80 -7.59
N LEU A 4 9.34 -10.23 -7.28
CA LEU A 4 9.72 -11.64 -7.30
C LEU A 4 9.15 -12.37 -6.07
N PRO A 5 8.94 -13.70 -6.11
CA PRO A 5 8.51 -14.50 -4.95
C PRO A 5 9.45 -14.49 -3.72
N SER A 6 10.55 -13.74 -3.76
CA SER A 6 11.43 -13.44 -2.62
C SER A 6 11.08 -12.13 -1.89
N GLY A 7 10.18 -11.30 -2.46
CA GLY A 7 9.94 -9.91 -2.06
C GLY A 7 10.89 -8.90 -2.73
N ASP A 8 11.87 -9.36 -3.53
CA ASP A 8 12.77 -8.49 -4.27
C ASP A 8 12.06 -7.86 -5.48
N VAL A 9 12.33 -6.60 -5.79
CA VAL A 9 11.73 -5.89 -6.93
C VAL A 9 12.71 -5.81 -8.10
N VAL A 10 12.30 -6.23 -9.29
CA VAL A 10 13.03 -5.99 -10.54
C VAL A 10 12.41 -4.83 -11.32
N VAL A 11 13.25 -3.86 -11.67
CA VAL A 11 12.87 -2.71 -12.50
C VAL A 11 13.60 -2.81 -13.84
N VAL A 12 12.86 -2.66 -14.94
CA VAL A 12 13.35 -2.74 -16.32
C VAL A 12 13.00 -1.45 -17.06
N TRP A 13 13.93 -0.90 -17.84
CA TRP A 13 13.73 0.38 -18.53
C TRP A 13 14.61 0.55 -19.77
N VAL A 14 14.20 1.45 -20.66
CA VAL A 14 14.99 1.86 -21.83
C VAL A 14 15.95 2.98 -21.45
N GLY A 15 17.25 2.69 -21.40
CA GLY A 15 18.30 3.70 -21.18
C GLY A 15 18.93 4.22 -22.48
N PRO A 16 20.04 4.97 -22.40
CA PRO A 16 20.80 5.37 -23.59
C PRO A 16 21.44 4.19 -24.31
N GLY A 17 21.28 4.13 -25.63
CA GLY A 17 22.20 3.43 -26.54
C GLY A 17 23.39 4.33 -26.91
N GLY A 18 24.53 3.72 -27.26
CA GLY A 18 25.69 4.41 -27.82
C GLY A 18 25.66 4.46 -29.35
N ALA A 19 26.47 5.34 -29.94
CA ALA A 19 26.55 5.48 -31.40
C ALA A 19 27.11 4.21 -32.11
N ASP A 20 27.87 3.39 -31.39
CA ASP A 20 28.47 2.14 -31.87
C ASP A 20 27.86 0.88 -31.20
N ASP A 21 26.88 1.05 -30.30
CA ASP A 21 26.22 -0.03 -29.55
C ASP A 21 24.78 0.39 -29.19
N LEU A 22 23.80 -0.08 -29.95
CA LEU A 22 22.39 0.26 -29.75
C LEU A 22 21.73 -0.46 -28.56
N SER A 23 22.45 -1.37 -27.86
CA SER A 23 21.93 -2.08 -26.68
C SER A 23 21.51 -1.07 -25.60
N ASN A 24 20.20 -0.94 -25.40
CA ASN A 24 19.63 0.14 -24.60
C ASN A 24 18.76 -0.37 -23.44
N LEU A 25 18.27 -1.60 -23.49
CA LEU A 25 17.38 -2.15 -22.48
C LEU A 25 18.14 -2.60 -21.22
N ARG A 26 17.76 -2.03 -20.06
CA ARG A 26 18.45 -2.18 -18.77
C ARG A 26 17.52 -2.74 -17.69
N TYR A 27 18.11 -3.34 -16.67
CA TYR A 27 17.41 -3.73 -15.45
C TYR A 27 18.28 -3.61 -14.20
N ARG A 28 17.62 -3.65 -13.04
CA ARG A 28 18.25 -3.69 -11.71
C ARG A 28 17.31 -4.35 -10.70
N LEU A 29 17.87 -5.10 -9.76
CA LEU A 29 17.13 -5.66 -8.62
C LEU A 29 17.35 -4.82 -7.36
N TYR A 30 16.31 -4.76 -6.54
CA TYR A 30 16.24 -4.09 -5.25
C TYR A 30 15.64 -5.05 -4.22
N ASP A 31 16.05 -4.94 -2.95
CA ASP A 31 15.34 -5.62 -1.85
C ASP A 31 13.99 -4.94 -1.55
N ALA A 32 13.19 -5.56 -0.69
CA ALA A 32 11.90 -5.04 -0.24
C ALA A 32 12.01 -3.69 0.52
N GLU A 33 13.21 -3.27 0.91
CA GLU A 33 13.49 -1.96 1.53
C GLU A 33 13.93 -0.90 0.50
N GLY A 34 14.14 -1.29 -0.76
CA GLY A 34 14.56 -0.40 -1.84
C GLY A 34 16.06 -0.19 -1.96
N SER A 35 16.86 -0.96 -1.24
CA SER A 35 18.31 -0.98 -1.43
C SER A 35 18.65 -1.81 -2.67
N PRO A 36 19.53 -1.32 -3.55
CA PRO A 36 19.85 -2.04 -4.78
C PRO A 36 20.73 -3.27 -4.50
N LEU A 37 20.26 -4.44 -4.92
CA LEU A 37 20.97 -5.72 -4.84
C LEU A 37 22.01 -5.87 -5.95
N THR A 38 21.79 -5.24 -7.11
CA THR A 38 22.70 -5.28 -8.25
C THR A 38 23.20 -3.89 -8.68
N GLU A 39 24.28 -3.86 -9.46
CA GLU A 39 24.52 -2.76 -10.40
C GLU A 39 23.48 -2.79 -11.53
N VAL A 40 23.43 -1.73 -12.34
CA VAL A 40 22.60 -1.70 -13.56
C VAL A 40 23.18 -2.69 -14.57
N ARG A 41 22.33 -3.54 -15.15
CA ARG A 41 22.71 -4.58 -16.13
C ARG A 41 21.91 -4.41 -17.43
N LEU A 42 22.44 -4.90 -18.55
CA LEU A 42 21.71 -4.96 -19.83
C LEU A 42 20.85 -6.24 -19.89
N VAL A 43 19.60 -6.13 -20.33
CA VAL A 43 18.72 -7.28 -20.58
C VAL A 43 19.27 -8.15 -21.70
N ASP A 44 19.72 -7.55 -22.81
CA ASP A 44 20.45 -8.23 -23.86
C ASP A 44 21.53 -7.36 -24.50
N GLN A 45 22.53 -7.99 -25.11
CA GLN A 45 23.62 -7.31 -25.82
C GLN A 45 23.44 -7.51 -27.32
N ASN A 46 22.77 -6.56 -27.96
CA ASN A 46 22.54 -6.55 -29.41
C ASN A 46 22.89 -5.17 -29.99
N PRO A 47 24.17 -4.92 -30.34
CA PRO A 47 24.66 -3.59 -30.67
C PRO A 47 24.12 -3.01 -31.99
N VAL A 48 23.39 -3.79 -32.77
CA VAL A 48 22.81 -3.38 -34.06
C VAL A 48 21.29 -3.16 -34.01
N SER A 49 20.63 -3.41 -32.88
CA SER A 49 19.17 -3.26 -32.76
C SER A 49 18.78 -2.29 -31.65
N VAL A 50 17.75 -1.48 -31.90
CA VAL A 50 17.09 -0.66 -30.88
C VAL A 50 16.02 -1.51 -30.20
N GLN A 51 16.03 -1.55 -28.86
CA GLN A 51 15.06 -2.29 -28.04
C GLN A 51 14.08 -1.30 -27.40
N LEU A 52 12.78 -1.61 -27.41
CA LEU A 52 11.68 -0.72 -27.00
C LEU A 52 10.56 -1.51 -26.32
N THR A 53 9.66 -0.78 -25.64
CA THR A 53 8.45 -1.29 -24.98
C THR A 53 8.70 -2.59 -24.20
N PRO A 54 9.58 -2.56 -23.18
CA PRO A 54 9.82 -3.73 -22.37
C PRO A 54 8.66 -4.02 -21.43
N VAL A 55 8.37 -5.30 -21.26
CA VAL A 55 7.53 -5.85 -20.19
C VAL A 55 8.35 -6.84 -19.39
N VAL A 56 8.07 -6.96 -18.09
CA VAL A 56 8.82 -7.82 -17.19
C VAL A 56 7.88 -8.48 -16.23
N GLU A 57 7.92 -9.81 -16.16
CA GLU A 57 7.09 -10.57 -15.24
C GLU A 57 7.90 -11.45 -14.31
N ALA A 58 7.42 -11.52 -13.07
CA ALA A 58 7.89 -12.49 -12.10
C ALA A 58 7.52 -13.91 -12.53
N ARG A 59 8.22 -14.92 -12.01
CA ARG A 59 7.95 -16.32 -12.34
C ARG A 59 7.82 -17.19 -11.10
N PRO A 60 6.94 -18.22 -11.13
CA PRO A 60 6.77 -19.19 -10.03
C PRO A 60 8.05 -19.93 -9.60
N ASP A 61 9.11 -19.94 -10.43
CA ASP A 61 10.41 -20.53 -10.11
C ASP A 61 11.42 -19.55 -9.46
N GLY A 62 10.93 -18.40 -8.99
CA GLY A 62 11.73 -17.35 -8.34
C GLY A 62 12.63 -16.57 -9.30
N GLY A 63 12.41 -16.69 -10.61
CA GLY A 63 13.07 -15.90 -11.64
C GLY A 63 12.17 -14.79 -12.18
N PHE A 64 12.59 -14.20 -13.30
CA PHE A 64 11.75 -13.29 -14.08
C PHE A 64 12.00 -13.48 -15.58
N VAL A 65 11.06 -13.02 -16.39
CA VAL A 65 11.15 -12.94 -17.85
C VAL A 65 11.05 -11.48 -18.27
N VAL A 66 11.84 -11.07 -19.26
CA VAL A 66 11.68 -9.77 -19.93
C VAL A 66 11.28 -10.02 -21.37
N GLY A 67 10.17 -9.43 -21.80
CA GLY A 67 9.74 -9.33 -23.19
C GLY A 67 10.05 -7.94 -23.75
N TRP A 68 10.41 -7.83 -25.04
CA TRP A 68 10.60 -6.52 -25.69
C TRP A 68 10.37 -6.57 -27.20
N ARG A 69 10.12 -5.39 -27.78
CA ARG A 69 10.19 -5.15 -29.23
C ARG A 69 11.62 -4.74 -29.60
N GLU A 70 12.18 -5.30 -30.66
CA GLU A 70 13.43 -4.79 -31.25
C GLU A 70 13.33 -4.60 -32.77
N TYR A 71 14.16 -3.72 -33.31
CA TYR A 71 14.37 -3.58 -34.75
C TYR A 71 15.81 -3.15 -35.06
N ASP A 72 16.29 -3.54 -36.24
CA ASP A 72 17.58 -3.10 -36.79
C ASP A 72 17.33 -1.86 -37.69
N PRO A 73 17.83 -0.66 -37.35
CA PRO A 73 17.71 0.53 -38.18
C PRO A 73 18.69 0.54 -39.38
N SER A 74 19.62 -0.41 -39.49
CA SER A 74 20.70 -0.36 -40.47
C SER A 74 20.18 -0.48 -41.91
N GLY A 75 20.50 0.54 -42.72
CA GLY A 75 20.04 0.62 -44.10
C GLY A 75 18.59 1.10 -44.27
N TRP A 76 17.86 1.39 -43.18
CA TRP A 76 16.59 2.10 -43.25
C TRP A 76 16.82 3.62 -43.34
N ASP A 77 16.12 4.27 -44.27
CA ASP A 77 16.12 5.72 -44.44
C ASP A 77 14.65 6.18 -44.55
N PRO A 78 14.10 6.86 -43.53
CA PRO A 78 12.71 7.29 -43.51
C PRO A 78 12.35 8.32 -44.60
N GLU A 79 13.34 8.98 -45.21
CA GLU A 79 13.09 9.86 -46.37
C GLU A 79 12.90 9.07 -47.68
N VAL A 80 13.30 7.79 -47.70
CA VAL A 80 13.34 6.93 -48.90
C VAL A 80 12.35 5.76 -48.83
N ASP A 81 12.19 5.12 -47.67
CA ASP A 81 11.16 4.12 -47.41
C ASP A 81 10.28 4.52 -46.22
N PRO A 82 9.02 4.91 -46.44
CA PRO A 82 8.10 5.31 -45.37
C PRO A 82 7.60 4.12 -44.52
N HIS A 83 7.89 2.88 -44.91
CA HIS A 83 7.59 1.72 -44.07
C HIS A 83 8.68 1.56 -43.00
N PRO A 84 8.34 1.42 -41.72
CA PRO A 84 9.34 1.18 -40.68
C PRO A 84 10.06 -0.16 -40.87
N PRO A 85 11.27 -0.32 -40.33
CA PRO A 85 12.04 -1.55 -40.43
C PRO A 85 11.31 -2.73 -39.79
N VAL A 86 11.69 -3.95 -40.21
CA VAL A 86 11.12 -5.20 -39.67
C VAL A 86 11.40 -5.29 -38.18
N THR A 87 10.34 -5.54 -37.41
CA THR A 87 10.36 -5.65 -35.96
C THR A 87 10.26 -7.10 -35.50
N TYR A 88 10.97 -7.40 -34.41
CA TYR A 88 10.96 -8.69 -33.73
C TYR A 88 10.41 -8.50 -32.31
N VAL A 89 9.66 -9.49 -31.85
CA VAL A 89 9.23 -9.63 -30.46
C VAL A 89 10.15 -10.68 -29.84
N ARG A 90 10.76 -10.34 -28.72
CA ARG A 90 11.85 -11.10 -28.11
C ARG A 90 11.58 -11.34 -26.64
N GLY A 91 12.17 -12.40 -26.11
CA GLY A 91 12.13 -12.69 -24.69
C GLY A 91 13.49 -13.12 -24.16
N ARG A 92 13.69 -12.97 -22.85
CA ARG A 92 14.83 -13.55 -22.13
C ARG A 92 14.45 -13.91 -20.69
N LEU A 93 14.96 -15.05 -20.24
CA LEU A 93 14.78 -15.55 -18.88
C LEU A 93 15.96 -15.20 -17.98
N PHE A 94 15.67 -14.97 -16.71
CA PHE A 94 16.63 -14.69 -15.63
C PHE A 94 16.29 -15.51 -14.39
N ASP A 95 17.26 -15.75 -13.51
CA ASP A 95 16.98 -16.17 -12.12
C ASP A 95 16.76 -14.97 -11.19
N GLY A 96 16.37 -15.24 -9.94
CA GLY A 96 16.15 -14.20 -8.92
C GLY A 96 17.41 -13.47 -8.46
N ALA A 97 18.62 -13.87 -8.88
CA ALA A 97 19.83 -13.06 -8.70
C ALA A 97 20.06 -12.09 -9.88
N GLY A 98 19.19 -12.13 -10.90
CA GLY A 98 19.33 -11.40 -12.14
C GLY A 98 20.35 -11.99 -13.09
N ASP A 99 20.72 -13.27 -12.98
CA ASP A 99 21.66 -13.90 -13.92
C ASP A 99 20.88 -14.53 -15.12
N PRO A 100 21.27 -14.27 -16.38
CA PRO A 100 20.50 -14.74 -17.53
C PRO A 100 20.50 -16.26 -17.71
N ARG A 101 19.31 -16.85 -17.82
CA ARG A 101 19.10 -18.27 -18.13
C ARG A 101 19.09 -18.50 -19.65
N GLY A 102 20.26 -18.34 -20.25
CA GLY A 102 20.49 -18.60 -21.67
C GLY A 102 20.55 -17.34 -22.55
N ALA A 103 20.32 -17.54 -23.84
CA ALA A 103 20.29 -16.46 -24.83
C ALA A 103 18.87 -15.86 -24.94
N ALA A 104 18.77 -14.65 -25.47
CA ALA A 104 17.49 -14.11 -25.93
C ALA A 104 16.88 -15.02 -27.02
N PHE A 105 15.55 -15.15 -27.02
CA PHE A 105 14.79 -15.96 -27.97
C PHE A 105 13.76 -15.13 -28.73
N GLU A 106 13.39 -15.61 -29.91
CA GLU A 106 12.44 -14.95 -30.83
C GLU A 106 11.03 -15.49 -30.63
N ILE A 107 10.07 -14.59 -30.40
CA ILE A 107 8.68 -14.91 -30.06
C ILE A 107 7.82 -14.88 -31.32
N ASN A 108 7.89 -13.83 -32.14
CA ASN A 108 7.21 -13.80 -33.43
C ASN A 108 8.01 -14.59 -34.48
N ALA A 109 7.44 -15.66 -35.04
CA ALA A 109 8.21 -16.68 -35.79
C ALA A 109 8.89 -16.21 -37.09
N VAL A 110 8.51 -15.02 -37.57
CA VAL A 110 9.13 -14.25 -38.65
C VAL A 110 8.83 -12.79 -38.34
N GLY A 111 9.84 -11.92 -38.37
CA GLY A 111 9.68 -10.48 -38.13
C GLY A 111 8.52 -9.85 -38.92
N SER A 112 7.80 -8.94 -38.27
CA SER A 112 6.63 -8.23 -38.82
C SER A 112 7.02 -6.84 -39.29
N ALA A 113 6.32 -6.30 -40.28
CA ALA A 113 6.35 -4.86 -40.51
C ALA A 113 5.53 -4.20 -39.39
N ASN A 114 6.17 -3.40 -38.54
CA ASN A 114 5.51 -2.56 -37.54
C ASN A 114 4.67 -3.31 -36.47
N SER A 115 5.30 -4.12 -35.62
CA SER A 115 4.63 -4.58 -34.40
C SER A 115 4.43 -3.46 -33.38
N GLY A 116 3.30 -3.48 -32.67
CA GLY A 116 3.03 -2.58 -31.54
C GLY A 116 3.86 -2.91 -30.30
N ALA A 117 3.45 -2.40 -29.14
CA ALA A 117 4.00 -2.84 -27.86
C ALA A 117 3.75 -4.34 -27.62
N THR A 118 4.54 -4.90 -26.71
CA THR A 118 4.42 -6.29 -26.26
C THR A 118 3.69 -6.30 -24.92
N ALA A 119 2.71 -7.18 -24.74
CA ALA A 119 2.20 -7.55 -23.42
C ALA A 119 2.54 -9.02 -23.16
N LEU A 120 2.81 -9.39 -21.91
CA LEU A 120 3.31 -10.69 -21.51
C LEU A 120 2.76 -11.04 -20.14
N ASP A 121 2.33 -12.28 -19.95
CA ASP A 121 1.99 -12.80 -18.62
C ASP A 121 2.36 -14.29 -18.46
N VAL A 122 2.43 -14.76 -17.21
CA VAL A 122 3.02 -16.03 -16.75
C VAL A 122 1.99 -16.87 -16.00
N PHE A 123 1.73 -18.08 -16.49
CA PHE A 123 0.86 -19.04 -15.81
C PHE A 123 1.54 -19.64 -14.56
N ASP A 124 0.74 -20.12 -13.59
CA ASP A 124 1.20 -20.86 -12.39
C ASP A 124 2.18 -22.01 -12.68
N ASP A 125 2.07 -22.65 -13.85
CA ASP A 125 2.96 -23.74 -14.29
C ASP A 125 4.28 -23.25 -14.91
N GLY A 126 4.48 -21.94 -14.97
CA GLY A 126 5.63 -21.25 -15.53
C GLY A 126 5.60 -21.06 -17.04
N ARG A 127 4.56 -21.53 -17.76
CA ARG A 127 4.34 -21.17 -19.17
C ARG A 127 4.05 -19.68 -19.29
N MET A 128 4.15 -19.13 -20.49
CA MET A 128 3.98 -17.70 -20.75
C MET A 128 3.06 -17.48 -21.95
N ILE A 129 2.19 -16.46 -21.87
CA ILE A 129 1.45 -15.92 -23.01
C ILE A 129 2.08 -14.57 -23.38
N VAL A 130 2.35 -14.36 -24.67
CA VAL A 130 2.91 -13.08 -25.16
C VAL A 130 2.09 -12.60 -26.33
N THR A 131 1.69 -11.33 -26.31
CA THR A 131 0.89 -10.70 -27.36
C THR A 131 1.60 -9.51 -27.99
N TRP A 132 1.25 -9.23 -29.25
CA TRP A 132 1.71 -8.06 -29.98
C TRP A 132 0.73 -7.72 -31.11
N TYR A 133 0.63 -6.45 -31.46
CA TYR A 133 -0.09 -6.03 -32.68
C TYR A 133 0.74 -6.38 -33.93
N ASP A 134 0.12 -6.88 -35.00
CA ASP A 134 0.72 -7.06 -36.34
C ASP A 134 -0.23 -6.45 -37.38
N ASN A 135 0.27 -5.49 -38.18
CA ASN A 135 -0.54 -4.75 -39.17
C ASN A 135 -0.71 -5.47 -40.52
N GLY A 136 -0.17 -6.69 -40.67
CA GLY A 136 -0.32 -7.52 -41.86
C GLY A 136 0.46 -7.07 -43.11
N VAL A 137 1.24 -5.98 -43.07
CA VAL A 137 1.93 -5.47 -44.27
C VAL A 137 3.04 -6.43 -44.72
N GLY A 138 2.94 -6.88 -45.98
CA GLY A 138 4.03 -7.56 -46.70
C GLY A 138 4.06 -9.09 -46.66
N THR A 139 3.08 -9.77 -46.04
CA THR A 139 3.01 -11.25 -45.99
C THR A 139 1.56 -11.78 -46.09
N GLU A 140 1.36 -13.10 -46.15
CA GLU A 140 0.03 -13.75 -46.15
C GLU A 140 -0.70 -13.68 -44.78
N ARG A 141 -0.41 -12.67 -43.94
CA ARG A 141 -0.91 -12.54 -42.56
C ARG A 141 -2.28 -11.88 -42.50
N ALA A 142 -3.01 -12.19 -41.42
CA ALA A 142 -4.14 -11.40 -40.98
C ALA A 142 -3.67 -10.30 -40.02
N GLU A 143 -4.06 -9.06 -40.30
CA GLU A 143 -4.01 -7.94 -39.36
C GLU A 143 -4.72 -8.34 -38.05
N GLY A 144 -4.10 -8.07 -36.91
CA GLY A 144 -4.61 -8.56 -35.64
C GLY A 144 -3.70 -8.38 -34.43
N ILE A 145 -4.30 -8.47 -33.24
CA ILE A 145 -3.57 -8.81 -32.01
C ILE A 145 -3.15 -10.28 -32.14
N GLN A 146 -1.86 -10.48 -32.38
CA GLN A 146 -1.23 -11.80 -32.41
C GLN A 146 -0.88 -12.22 -30.99
N ALA A 147 -0.80 -13.53 -30.79
CA ALA A 147 -0.31 -14.12 -29.56
C ALA A 147 0.50 -15.39 -29.80
N ARG A 148 1.28 -15.77 -28.80
CA ARG A 148 2.00 -17.05 -28.75
C ARG A 148 2.15 -17.56 -27.33
N LEU A 149 1.88 -18.86 -27.17
CA LEU A 149 2.19 -19.60 -25.96
C LEU A 149 3.64 -20.09 -26.01
N LEU A 150 4.31 -19.98 -24.86
CA LEU A 150 5.68 -20.43 -24.65
C LEU A 150 5.72 -21.37 -23.44
N ALA A 151 6.51 -22.43 -23.53
CA ALA A 151 6.86 -23.28 -22.40
C ALA A 151 7.72 -22.50 -21.40
N ALA A 152 7.86 -23.03 -20.18
CA ALA A 152 8.60 -22.37 -19.09
C ALA A 152 10.10 -22.13 -19.36
N ASP A 153 10.68 -22.72 -20.42
CA ASP A 153 12.04 -22.47 -20.89
C ASP A 153 12.13 -21.45 -22.05
N GLY A 154 11.00 -20.83 -22.42
CA GLY A 154 10.89 -19.90 -23.55
C GLY A 154 10.69 -20.57 -24.91
N THR A 155 10.62 -21.91 -24.98
CA THR A 155 10.38 -22.59 -26.26
C THR A 155 8.91 -22.46 -26.69
N PRO A 156 8.60 -22.15 -27.96
CA PRO A 156 7.21 -21.97 -28.37
C PRO A 156 6.36 -23.25 -28.36
N GLU A 157 5.20 -23.18 -27.70
CA GLU A 157 4.17 -24.23 -27.72
C GLU A 157 3.29 -24.07 -28.96
N GLY A 158 3.89 -24.36 -30.12
CA GLY A 158 3.22 -24.36 -31.42
C GLY A 158 3.36 -23.06 -32.22
N GLY A 159 2.30 -22.73 -32.96
CA GLY A 159 2.25 -21.58 -33.86
C GLY A 159 1.82 -20.30 -33.17
N GLN A 160 2.08 -19.15 -33.81
CA GLN A 160 1.38 -17.91 -33.48
C GLN A 160 -0.10 -18.01 -33.90
N PHE A 161 -0.98 -17.32 -33.19
CA PHE A 161 -2.42 -17.26 -33.45
C PHE A 161 -2.96 -15.85 -33.23
N VAL A 162 -4.18 -15.56 -33.71
CA VAL A 162 -4.79 -14.23 -33.62
C VAL A 162 -5.90 -14.23 -32.58
N LEU A 163 -5.83 -13.31 -31.62
CA LEU A 163 -6.83 -13.16 -30.55
C LEU A 163 -8.06 -12.39 -31.05
N SER A 164 -7.80 -11.26 -31.72
CA SER A 164 -8.80 -10.36 -32.28
C SER A 164 -9.45 -10.92 -33.54
N GLN A 165 -10.76 -10.71 -33.69
CA GLN A 165 -11.44 -10.89 -34.98
C GLN A 165 -11.88 -9.51 -35.50
N PRO A 166 -11.28 -8.97 -36.56
CA PRO A 166 -11.68 -7.66 -37.08
C PRO A 166 -13.12 -7.72 -37.60
N ALA A 167 -14.00 -6.99 -36.93
CA ALA A 167 -15.29 -6.62 -37.49
C ALA A 167 -15.08 -5.42 -38.44
N GLY A 168 -15.85 -5.36 -39.53
CA GLY A 168 -16.10 -4.12 -40.29
C GLY A 168 -14.94 -3.45 -41.05
N GLY A 169 -13.68 -3.77 -40.77
CA GLY A 169 -12.52 -2.96 -41.18
C GLY A 169 -12.06 -1.96 -40.11
N ALA A 170 -12.31 -2.28 -38.83
CA ALA A 170 -11.73 -1.57 -37.69
C ALA A 170 -10.19 -1.64 -37.71
N PHE A 171 -9.53 -0.52 -37.40
CA PHE A 171 -8.15 -0.54 -36.96
C PHE A 171 -8.09 -1.08 -35.52
N LEU A 172 -7.00 -1.78 -35.18
CA LEU A 172 -6.77 -2.26 -33.83
C LEU A 172 -5.66 -1.44 -33.18
N LEU A 173 -5.85 -1.13 -31.91
CA LEU A 173 -4.88 -0.44 -31.07
C LEU A 173 -4.15 -1.44 -30.18
N GLN A 174 -3.24 -0.94 -29.34
CA GLN A 174 -2.54 -1.74 -28.36
C GLN A 174 -3.53 -2.51 -27.46
N GLY A 175 -3.08 -3.67 -27.00
CA GLY A 175 -3.82 -4.54 -26.13
C GLY A 175 -2.96 -5.10 -25.02
N ASP A 176 -3.64 -5.76 -24.10
CA ASP A 176 -3.10 -6.27 -22.85
C ASP A 176 -3.58 -7.71 -22.61
N VAL A 177 -2.89 -8.46 -21.75
CA VAL A 177 -3.14 -9.89 -21.51
C VAL A 177 -2.94 -10.24 -20.04
N GLU A 178 -3.89 -11.00 -19.48
CA GLU A 178 -3.92 -11.36 -18.06
C GLU A 178 -4.31 -12.83 -17.90
N VAL A 179 -3.54 -13.61 -17.15
CA VAL A 179 -3.85 -14.98 -16.72
C VAL A 179 -4.72 -14.90 -15.47
N LEU A 180 -5.93 -15.44 -15.60
CA LEU A 180 -6.91 -15.43 -14.52
C LEU A 180 -6.66 -16.60 -13.56
N ALA A 181 -7.08 -16.44 -12.31
CA ALA A 181 -6.92 -17.43 -11.22
C ALA A 181 -7.56 -18.82 -11.44
N ASP A 182 -8.20 -19.10 -12.59
CA ASP A 182 -8.64 -20.44 -12.99
C ASP A 182 -7.85 -21.04 -14.17
N GLY A 183 -6.77 -20.38 -14.60
CA GLY A 183 -5.84 -20.82 -15.64
C GLY A 183 -6.25 -20.46 -17.07
N ASP A 184 -7.43 -19.88 -17.28
CA ASP A 184 -7.76 -19.19 -18.54
C ASP A 184 -7.04 -17.84 -18.61
N PHE A 185 -6.84 -17.29 -19.81
CA PHE A 185 -6.35 -15.92 -19.97
C PHE A 185 -7.39 -15.00 -20.63
N LEU A 186 -7.36 -13.73 -20.27
CA LEU A 186 -8.12 -12.66 -20.88
C LEU A 186 -7.18 -11.83 -21.76
N ALA A 187 -7.69 -11.33 -22.87
CA ALA A 187 -7.03 -10.27 -23.63
C ALA A 187 -8.01 -9.12 -23.89
N ALA A 188 -7.51 -7.89 -23.81
CA ALA A 188 -8.23 -6.67 -24.13
C ALA A 188 -7.47 -5.90 -25.21
N TRP A 189 -8.17 -5.16 -26.07
CA TRP A 189 -7.55 -4.30 -27.07
C TRP A 189 -8.49 -3.15 -27.46
N GLY A 190 -7.91 -2.00 -27.78
CA GLY A 190 -8.66 -0.90 -28.39
C GLY A 190 -9.05 -1.23 -29.84
N THR A 191 -10.21 -0.76 -30.26
CA THR A 191 -10.71 -0.81 -31.64
C THR A 191 -11.10 0.57 -32.11
N ARG A 192 -10.85 0.86 -33.40
CA ARG A 192 -11.08 2.16 -34.00
C ARG A 192 -11.76 2.01 -35.36
N GLU A 193 -13.06 2.32 -35.46
CA GLU A 193 -13.89 2.08 -36.65
C GLU A 193 -14.15 3.35 -37.47
N LEU A 194 -14.13 3.24 -38.80
CA LEU A 194 -14.59 4.29 -39.72
C LEU A 194 -16.12 4.21 -39.87
N THR A 195 -16.86 5.20 -39.37
CA THR A 195 -18.31 5.21 -39.59
C THR A 195 -18.71 5.82 -40.93
N PRO A 196 -19.68 5.24 -41.67
CA PRO A 196 -20.11 5.77 -42.97
C PRO A 196 -20.78 7.15 -42.92
N GLU A 197 -21.06 7.65 -41.71
CA GLU A 197 -21.94 8.78 -41.42
C GLU A 197 -21.19 9.96 -40.81
N SER A 198 -19.89 9.83 -40.55
CA SER A 198 -19.03 10.87 -40.00
C SER A 198 -17.61 10.83 -40.59
N ASP A 199 -16.89 11.95 -40.56
CA ASP A 199 -15.44 11.98 -40.87
C ASP A 199 -14.58 11.56 -39.65
N TYR A 200 -15.21 11.12 -38.55
CA TYR A 200 -14.56 10.71 -37.31
C TYR A 200 -14.39 9.18 -37.25
N LEU A 201 -13.43 8.76 -36.44
CA LEU A 201 -13.19 7.35 -36.12
C LEU A 201 -13.73 7.09 -34.70
N GLU A 202 -14.62 6.12 -34.57
CA GLU A 202 -15.20 5.72 -33.28
C GLU A 202 -14.28 4.75 -32.55
N GLU A 203 -14.05 4.99 -31.26
CA GLU A 203 -13.25 4.08 -30.43
C GLU A 203 -14.09 3.24 -29.47
N GLY A 204 -13.59 2.03 -29.22
CA GLY A 204 -14.17 1.08 -28.27
C GLY A 204 -13.09 0.15 -27.72
N ILE A 205 -13.43 -0.59 -26.66
CA ILE A 205 -12.58 -1.64 -26.11
C ILE A 205 -13.27 -2.98 -26.36
N MET A 206 -12.49 -3.93 -26.87
CA MET A 206 -12.90 -5.33 -26.99
C MET A 206 -12.18 -6.16 -25.94
N THR A 207 -12.86 -7.14 -25.37
CA THR A 207 -12.27 -8.18 -24.53
C THR A 207 -12.58 -9.56 -25.08
N ARG A 208 -11.72 -10.53 -24.82
CA ARG A 208 -11.99 -11.94 -25.10
C ARG A 208 -11.20 -12.88 -24.20
N ARG A 209 -11.88 -13.90 -23.69
CA ARG A 209 -11.30 -14.95 -22.84
C ARG A 209 -10.95 -16.20 -23.65
N PHE A 210 -9.83 -16.81 -23.30
CA PHE A 210 -9.24 -17.99 -23.95
C PHE A 210 -8.83 -19.03 -22.90
N SER A 211 -8.71 -20.29 -23.31
CA SER A 211 -8.11 -21.34 -22.49
C SER A 211 -6.60 -21.17 -22.34
N ALA A 212 -6.00 -21.88 -21.39
CA ALA A 212 -4.55 -22.02 -21.25
C ALA A 212 -3.82 -22.58 -22.50
N GLU A 213 -4.57 -23.06 -23.51
CA GLU A 213 -4.08 -23.55 -24.81
C GLU A 213 -4.39 -22.59 -25.98
N GLY A 214 -4.96 -21.40 -25.70
CA GLY A 214 -5.31 -20.39 -26.71
C GLY A 214 -6.67 -20.58 -27.38
N GLU A 215 -7.51 -21.51 -26.91
CA GLU A 215 -8.83 -21.77 -27.51
C GLU A 215 -9.88 -20.78 -26.94
N PRO A 216 -10.60 -20.01 -27.78
CA PRO A 216 -11.51 -18.98 -27.29
C PRO A 216 -12.71 -19.57 -26.54
N ARG A 217 -12.98 -19.07 -25.33
CA ARG A 217 -14.13 -19.48 -24.51
C ARG A 217 -15.46 -18.91 -25.01
N GLY A 218 -15.43 -17.91 -25.88
CA GLY A 218 -16.61 -17.24 -26.42
C GLY A 218 -16.33 -16.30 -27.60
N PRO A 219 -17.33 -15.51 -28.02
CA PRO A 219 -17.11 -14.37 -28.90
C PRO A 219 -16.27 -13.30 -28.17
N GLN A 220 -15.68 -12.38 -28.94
CA GLN A 220 -15.21 -11.12 -28.36
C GLN A 220 -16.40 -10.26 -27.90
N GLN A 221 -16.21 -9.46 -26.88
CA GLN A 221 -17.23 -8.61 -26.27
C GLN A 221 -16.77 -7.15 -26.35
N ALA A 222 -17.59 -6.28 -26.90
CA ALA A 222 -17.40 -4.84 -26.80
C ALA A 222 -17.78 -4.38 -25.39
N LEU A 223 -17.02 -3.45 -24.83
CA LEU A 223 -17.34 -2.80 -23.57
C LEU A 223 -18.36 -1.67 -23.80
N ASP A 224 -19.42 -1.65 -22.98
CA ASP A 224 -20.30 -0.48 -22.86
C ASP A 224 -19.54 0.64 -22.13
N LEU A 225 -18.89 1.54 -22.89
CA LEU A 225 -18.16 2.68 -22.35
C LEU A 225 -19.11 3.73 -21.72
N PRO A 226 -18.64 4.55 -20.76
CA PRO A 226 -19.37 5.72 -20.29
C PRO A 226 -19.82 6.63 -21.45
N ALA A 227 -20.99 7.26 -21.35
CA ALA A 227 -21.46 8.18 -22.39
C ALA A 227 -20.63 9.48 -22.42
N THR A 228 -20.36 10.04 -23.61
CA THR A 228 -19.74 11.38 -23.72
C THR A 228 -20.69 12.45 -23.15
N PRO A 229 -20.18 13.65 -22.80
CA PRO A 229 -21.00 14.75 -22.25
C PRO A 229 -22.20 15.16 -23.11
N ASP A 230 -22.18 14.91 -24.43
CA ASP A 230 -23.27 15.21 -25.36
C ASP A 230 -23.96 13.97 -25.97
N GLY A 231 -23.59 12.77 -25.52
CA GLY A 231 -24.20 11.50 -25.94
C GLY A 231 -23.81 11.02 -27.35
N ARG A 232 -22.67 11.50 -27.88
CA ARG A 232 -22.04 10.99 -29.10
C ARG A 232 -21.05 9.86 -28.78
N PRO A 233 -20.50 9.17 -29.80
CA PRO A 233 -19.39 8.22 -29.63
C PRO A 233 -18.08 8.90 -29.22
N TRP A 234 -17.17 8.15 -28.58
CA TRP A 234 -15.79 8.57 -28.33
C TRP A 234 -15.00 8.69 -29.63
N SER A 235 -14.03 9.62 -29.69
CA SER A 235 -13.38 10.02 -30.93
C SER A 235 -11.87 9.80 -30.88
N ALA A 236 -11.36 9.21 -31.95
CA ALA A 236 -10.02 8.64 -31.97
C ALA A 236 -8.84 9.61 -32.11
N TYR A 237 -8.67 10.57 -31.21
CA TYR A 237 -7.50 11.45 -31.24
C TYR A 237 -6.30 10.92 -30.46
N ASP A 238 -6.46 10.39 -29.23
CA ASP A 238 -5.37 9.76 -28.48
C ASP A 238 -5.83 8.64 -27.50
N HIS A 239 -5.13 7.50 -27.57
CA HIS A 239 -4.86 6.52 -26.51
C HIS A 239 -6.01 5.80 -25.77
N VAL A 240 -6.64 4.83 -26.44
CA VAL A 240 -7.27 3.68 -25.76
C VAL A 240 -6.23 2.59 -25.49
N SER A 241 -5.46 2.76 -24.41
CA SER A 241 -4.66 1.68 -23.80
C SER A 241 -5.52 0.99 -22.73
N PRO A 242 -6.05 -0.22 -22.98
CA PRO A 242 -6.67 -1.00 -21.93
C PRO A 242 -5.59 -1.57 -21.00
N ALA A 243 -5.87 -1.63 -19.70
CA ALA A 243 -5.09 -2.41 -18.73
C ALA A 243 -6.04 -3.35 -17.98
N ILE A 244 -5.63 -4.60 -17.80
CA ILE A 244 -6.36 -5.66 -17.11
C ILE A 244 -5.64 -5.96 -15.79
N GLU A 245 -6.38 -6.41 -14.78
CA GLU A 245 -5.81 -6.89 -13.51
C GLU A 245 -6.72 -8.00 -12.95
N ALA A 246 -6.18 -9.17 -12.62
CA ALA A 246 -6.93 -10.23 -11.94
C ALA A 246 -7.13 -9.90 -10.45
N LEU A 247 -8.33 -10.15 -9.93
CA LEU A 247 -8.62 -9.92 -8.51
C LEU A 247 -8.36 -11.19 -7.67
N PRO A 248 -7.69 -11.10 -6.49
CA PRO A 248 -7.43 -12.26 -5.61
C PRO A 248 -8.70 -13.03 -5.18
N GLY A 249 -9.85 -12.36 -5.08
CA GLY A 249 -11.15 -12.97 -4.81
C GLY A 249 -11.80 -13.69 -6.01
N GLY A 250 -11.15 -13.66 -7.18
CA GLY A 250 -11.70 -14.03 -8.46
C GLY A 250 -12.48 -12.90 -9.13
N GLY A 251 -12.41 -12.85 -10.46
CA GLY A 251 -12.84 -11.69 -11.25
C GLY A 251 -11.64 -10.90 -11.76
N TRP A 252 -11.91 -9.75 -12.36
CA TRP A 252 -10.89 -8.91 -12.97
C TRP A 252 -11.36 -7.46 -13.09
N LEU A 253 -10.41 -6.54 -13.18
CA LEU A 253 -10.62 -5.14 -13.52
C LEU A 253 -10.24 -4.91 -14.98
N LEU A 254 -10.79 -3.84 -15.54
CA LEU A 254 -10.39 -3.29 -16.83
C LEU A 254 -10.45 -1.77 -16.74
N SER A 255 -9.31 -1.10 -16.87
CA SER A 255 -9.24 0.35 -17.06
C SER A 255 -8.93 0.71 -18.51
N GLY A 256 -9.21 1.95 -18.88
CA GLY A 256 -8.84 2.47 -20.19
C GLY A 256 -9.01 3.98 -20.32
N GLY A 257 -8.22 4.57 -21.22
CA GLY A 257 -8.34 5.97 -21.60
C GLY A 257 -9.58 6.23 -22.45
N LEU A 258 -10.09 7.45 -22.39
CA LEU A 258 -11.20 7.99 -23.18
C LEU A 258 -10.77 9.36 -23.72
N SER A 259 -11.03 9.65 -24.99
CA SER A 259 -10.86 11.01 -25.53
C SER A 259 -11.97 11.38 -26.51
N TYR A 260 -12.43 12.62 -26.43
CA TYR A 260 -13.55 13.16 -27.21
C TYR A 260 -13.25 14.57 -27.70
N GLU A 261 -13.10 14.75 -29.01
CA GLU A 261 -13.02 16.07 -29.64
C GLU A 261 -14.42 16.63 -29.86
N SER A 262 -14.66 17.85 -29.40
CA SER A 262 -15.94 18.54 -29.61
C SER A 262 -16.14 18.88 -31.10
N PRO A 263 -17.15 18.30 -31.79
CA PRO A 263 -17.39 18.55 -33.21
C PRO A 263 -17.93 19.97 -33.48
N ASP A 264 -18.43 20.65 -32.44
CA ASP A 264 -18.85 22.05 -32.49
C ASP A 264 -17.67 23.02 -32.23
N SER A 265 -16.52 22.52 -31.75
CA SER A 265 -15.28 23.26 -31.50
C SER A 265 -14.03 22.39 -31.76
N PRO A 266 -13.63 22.14 -33.03
CA PRO A 266 -12.46 21.33 -33.34
C PRO A 266 -11.18 21.85 -32.67
N GLY A 267 -10.40 20.94 -32.07
CA GLY A 267 -9.27 21.20 -31.19
C GLY A 267 -9.59 21.32 -29.70
N ASP A 268 -10.86 21.24 -29.30
CA ASP A 268 -11.32 21.20 -27.90
C ASP A 268 -11.60 19.74 -27.50
N PHE A 269 -10.85 19.22 -26.53
CA PHE A 269 -10.89 17.80 -26.14
C PHE A 269 -11.42 17.62 -24.72
N THR A 270 -12.33 16.67 -24.52
CA THR A 270 -12.63 16.07 -23.22
C THR A 270 -11.84 14.77 -23.13
N ASP A 271 -10.88 14.70 -22.21
CA ASP A 271 -10.16 13.47 -21.90
C ASP A 271 -10.76 12.79 -20.67
N GLY A 272 -10.54 11.49 -20.54
CA GLY A 272 -11.16 10.66 -19.51
C GLY A 272 -10.39 9.40 -19.19
N VAL A 273 -10.66 8.85 -18.02
CA VAL A 273 -10.28 7.48 -17.64
C VAL A 273 -11.49 6.79 -17.03
N PHE A 274 -11.62 5.49 -17.27
CA PHE A 274 -12.62 4.65 -16.62
C PHE A 274 -11.98 3.40 -16.03
N VAL A 275 -12.74 2.73 -15.15
CA VAL A 275 -12.48 1.38 -14.69
C VAL A 275 -13.81 0.63 -14.50
N GLN A 276 -13.87 -0.60 -15.01
CA GLN A 276 -14.99 -1.51 -14.84
C GLN A 276 -14.50 -2.81 -14.19
N ARG A 277 -15.20 -3.24 -13.15
CA ARG A 277 -14.99 -4.53 -12.50
C ARG A 277 -15.88 -5.61 -13.10
N PHE A 278 -15.35 -6.81 -13.19
CA PHE A 278 -16.03 -8.01 -13.64
C PHE A 278 -15.90 -9.15 -12.63
N ASP A 279 -16.93 -10.00 -12.57
CA ASP A 279 -16.84 -11.25 -11.81
C ASP A 279 -16.05 -12.34 -12.57
N ALA A 280 -15.76 -13.45 -11.90
CA ALA A 280 -15.02 -14.57 -12.48
C ALA A 280 -15.71 -15.23 -13.70
N GLN A 281 -16.96 -14.89 -14.01
CA GLN A 281 -17.68 -15.31 -15.22
C GLN A 281 -17.64 -14.27 -16.34
N GLY A 282 -17.00 -13.12 -16.13
CA GLY A 282 -16.92 -12.01 -17.08
C GLY A 282 -18.20 -11.18 -17.18
N ARG A 283 -19.03 -11.15 -16.13
CA ARG A 283 -20.19 -10.25 -16.04
C ARG A 283 -19.78 -8.99 -15.28
N THR A 284 -20.32 -7.83 -15.66
CA THR A 284 -20.09 -6.57 -14.95
C THR A 284 -20.54 -6.68 -13.49
N ALA A 285 -19.70 -6.20 -12.58
CA ALA A 285 -19.92 -6.23 -11.14
C ALA A 285 -19.75 -4.82 -10.57
N GLY A 286 -20.87 -4.15 -10.29
CA GLY A 286 -20.89 -2.72 -9.94
C GLY A 286 -21.02 -1.81 -11.17
N GLU A 287 -21.20 -0.51 -10.92
CA GLU A 287 -21.24 0.52 -11.97
C GLU A 287 -19.82 0.85 -12.47
N THR A 288 -19.69 1.33 -13.71
CA THR A 288 -18.40 1.82 -14.23
C THR A 288 -18.02 3.10 -13.50
N TRP A 289 -16.85 3.13 -12.87
CA TRP A 289 -16.29 4.38 -12.37
C TRP A 289 -15.59 5.11 -13.52
N SER A 290 -15.76 6.43 -13.61
CA SER A 290 -15.05 7.25 -14.59
C SER A 290 -14.80 8.67 -14.08
N ALA A 291 -13.67 9.24 -14.48
CA ALA A 291 -13.37 10.66 -14.37
C ALA A 291 -13.22 11.24 -15.78
N LEU A 292 -13.96 12.32 -16.06
CA LEU A 292 -13.93 13.05 -17.33
C LEU A 292 -13.52 14.51 -17.05
N GLN A 293 -12.73 15.10 -17.95
CA GLN A 293 -12.23 16.47 -17.82
C GLN A 293 -12.38 17.23 -19.14
N ASP A 294 -13.27 18.23 -19.15
CA ASP A 294 -13.61 19.00 -20.35
C ASP A 294 -12.59 20.10 -20.68
N GLY A 295 -12.22 20.17 -21.96
CA GLY A 295 -11.66 21.34 -22.65
C GLY A 295 -10.28 21.79 -22.18
N SER A 296 -10.08 23.10 -22.04
CA SER A 296 -8.80 23.73 -21.64
C SER A 296 -8.36 23.46 -20.20
N GLY A 297 -8.91 22.42 -19.57
CA GLY A 297 -8.47 21.89 -18.29
C GLY A 297 -7.30 20.91 -18.46
N PRO A 298 -6.97 20.19 -17.39
CA PRO A 298 -5.87 19.23 -17.41
C PRO A 298 -6.17 17.99 -18.25
N ARG A 299 -5.25 17.57 -19.13
CA ARG A 299 -5.38 16.27 -19.82
C ARG A 299 -5.24 15.12 -18.83
N ILE A 300 -6.04 14.07 -19.02
CA ILE A 300 -6.01 12.85 -18.20
C ILE A 300 -5.94 11.60 -19.08
N GLY A 301 -5.22 10.57 -18.65
CA GLY A 301 -4.98 9.39 -19.48
C GLY A 301 -4.02 8.39 -18.82
N ASP A 302 -3.54 7.42 -19.60
CA ASP A 302 -2.71 6.29 -19.15
C ASP A 302 -3.16 5.65 -17.81
N PRO A 303 -4.37 5.06 -17.75
CA PRO A 303 -4.85 4.44 -16.53
C PRO A 303 -4.33 3.00 -16.38
N GLY A 304 -3.66 2.74 -15.25
CA GLY A 304 -3.30 1.39 -14.80
C GLY A 304 -4.10 1.02 -13.55
N VAL A 305 -4.32 -0.27 -13.36
CA VAL A 305 -4.97 -0.84 -12.18
C VAL A 305 -4.00 -1.80 -11.48
N THR A 306 -4.16 -1.95 -10.17
CA THR A 306 -3.37 -2.86 -9.32
C THR A 306 -4.31 -3.46 -8.28
N ALA A 307 -4.38 -4.78 -8.13
CA ALA A 307 -5.16 -5.40 -7.08
C ALA A 307 -4.42 -5.32 -5.73
N LEU A 308 -5.18 -5.44 -4.64
CA LEU A 308 -4.64 -5.44 -3.29
C LEU A 308 -5.04 -6.73 -2.56
N ASP A 309 -4.20 -7.16 -1.62
CA ASP A 309 -4.39 -8.32 -0.73
C ASP A 309 -5.66 -8.24 0.12
N ASP A 310 -6.17 -7.02 0.38
CA ASP A 310 -7.43 -6.80 1.10
C ASP A 310 -8.68 -7.01 0.21
N GLY A 311 -8.48 -7.28 -1.08
CA GLY A 311 -9.52 -7.45 -2.10
C GLY A 311 -9.97 -6.13 -2.75
N GLY A 312 -9.46 -4.99 -2.26
CA GLY A 312 -9.57 -3.70 -2.91
C GLY A 312 -8.58 -3.57 -4.07
N TRP A 313 -8.45 -2.36 -4.59
CA TRP A 313 -7.61 -2.09 -5.75
C TRP A 313 -7.25 -0.61 -5.87
N LEU A 314 -6.23 -0.33 -6.66
CA LEU A 314 -5.76 1.01 -7.00
C LEU A 314 -6.06 1.33 -8.46
N LEU A 315 -6.30 2.60 -8.74
CA LEU A 315 -6.28 3.18 -10.09
C LEU A 315 -5.20 4.27 -10.13
N ARG A 316 -4.14 4.05 -10.90
CA ARG A 316 -3.19 5.10 -11.29
C ARG A 316 -3.63 5.75 -12.59
N TYR A 317 -3.45 7.05 -12.76
CA TYR A 317 -3.63 7.73 -14.06
C TYR A 317 -2.85 9.05 -14.13
N ALA A 318 -2.45 9.45 -15.34
CA ALA A 318 -1.78 10.73 -15.59
C ALA A 318 -2.76 11.92 -15.54
N TYR A 319 -2.26 13.08 -15.09
CA TYR A 319 -3.02 14.31 -14.90
C TYR A 319 -2.15 15.57 -15.13
N ASP A 320 -2.34 16.29 -16.24
CA ASP A 320 -1.53 17.46 -16.65
C ASP A 320 -2.19 18.80 -16.26
N VAL A 321 -1.80 19.38 -15.13
CA VAL A 321 -2.32 20.69 -14.64
C VAL A 321 -2.18 21.90 -15.59
N SER A 322 -1.44 21.81 -16.71
CA SER A 322 -0.99 22.98 -17.47
C SER A 322 -1.90 23.43 -18.63
N GLY A 323 -2.91 22.63 -19.02
CA GLY A 323 -3.90 23.00 -20.04
C GLY A 323 -3.39 22.93 -21.49
N GLY A 324 -2.40 22.08 -21.75
CA GLY A 324 -1.86 21.80 -23.08
C GLY A 324 -0.46 21.20 -23.01
N TRP A 325 0.01 20.59 -24.11
CA TRP A 325 1.33 19.92 -24.23
C TRP A 325 2.55 20.86 -24.10
N GLY A 326 2.69 21.53 -22.96
CA GLY A 326 3.84 22.34 -22.58
C GLY A 326 4.98 21.50 -22.00
N PRO A 327 6.12 22.12 -21.66
CA PRO A 327 7.24 21.45 -20.98
C PRO A 327 7.01 21.29 -19.46
N GLU A 328 5.79 21.51 -18.98
CA GLU A 328 5.39 21.21 -17.60
C GLU A 328 4.67 19.86 -17.60
N PHE A 329 4.95 19.05 -16.57
CA PHE A 329 4.81 17.61 -16.67
C PHE A 329 3.49 17.12 -16.06
N PRO A 330 2.92 16.01 -16.56
CA PRO A 330 1.84 15.35 -15.86
C PRO A 330 2.24 14.93 -14.43
N GLN A 331 1.22 14.74 -13.61
CA GLN A 331 1.31 14.14 -12.28
C GLN A 331 0.54 12.81 -12.32
N THR A 332 1.06 11.74 -11.72
CA THR A 332 0.25 10.54 -11.51
C THR A 332 -0.67 10.77 -10.32
N ARG A 333 -1.98 10.64 -10.54
CA ARG A 333 -2.98 10.50 -9.49
C ARG A 333 -3.13 9.02 -9.15
N LEU A 334 -3.43 8.76 -7.89
CA LEU A 334 -3.74 7.43 -7.36
C LEU A 334 -5.07 7.51 -6.61
N LEU A 335 -5.98 6.58 -6.89
CA LEU A 335 -7.23 6.41 -6.16
C LEU A 335 -7.31 4.97 -5.63
N ARG A 336 -7.74 4.81 -4.38
CA ARG A 336 -8.00 3.50 -3.78
C ARG A 336 -9.49 3.22 -3.76
N PHE A 337 -9.83 1.98 -4.05
CA PHE A 337 -11.18 1.48 -4.01
C PHE A 337 -11.25 0.26 -3.09
N ASP A 338 -12.39 0.11 -2.42
CA ASP A 338 -12.66 -1.04 -1.58
C ASP A 338 -13.04 -2.29 -2.41
N PRO A 339 -13.18 -3.48 -1.78
CA PRO A 339 -13.59 -4.71 -2.48
C PRO A 339 -14.99 -4.67 -3.11
N ASP A 340 -15.82 -3.68 -2.76
CA ASP A 340 -17.14 -3.44 -3.34
C ASP A 340 -17.10 -2.40 -4.49
N GLY A 341 -15.93 -1.81 -4.76
CA GLY A 341 -15.69 -0.85 -5.83
C GLY A 341 -16.10 0.58 -5.47
N GLN A 342 -16.30 0.91 -4.20
CA GLN A 342 -16.47 2.30 -3.77
C GLN A 342 -15.10 2.99 -3.62
N PRO A 343 -14.96 4.25 -4.03
CA PRO A 343 -13.76 5.01 -3.74
C PRO A 343 -13.64 5.22 -2.22
N VAL A 344 -12.57 4.72 -1.63
CA VAL A 344 -12.24 5.00 -0.23
C VAL A 344 -11.61 6.38 -0.21
N ASP A 345 -12.37 7.37 0.31
CA ASP A 345 -12.11 8.83 0.29
C ASP A 345 -10.77 9.25 -0.30
N ASP A 346 -10.85 9.97 -1.44
CA ASP A 346 -9.78 10.70 -2.12
C ASP A 346 -8.40 10.51 -1.48
N VAL A 347 -7.60 9.58 -2.04
CA VAL A 347 -6.18 9.38 -1.68
C VAL A 347 -5.33 10.55 -2.20
N ALA A 348 -5.84 11.76 -2.04
CA ALA A 348 -5.25 13.05 -2.34
C ALA A 348 -3.92 13.28 -1.60
N ARG A 349 -3.54 12.37 -0.69
CA ARG A 349 -2.25 12.37 0.02
C ARG A 349 -1.69 10.97 0.31
N LEU A 350 -1.62 10.05 -0.66
CA LEU A 350 -0.69 8.90 -0.49
C LEU A 350 0.78 9.39 -0.34
N ALA A 351 1.05 10.65 -0.66
CA ALA A 351 1.97 11.44 0.16
C ALA A 351 1.63 12.94 0.09
N GLY A 352 1.88 13.66 1.18
CA GLY A 352 2.16 15.11 1.13
C GLY A 352 3.41 15.48 0.31
N ASP A 353 4.13 14.46 -0.20
CA ASP A 353 5.20 14.57 -1.20
C ASP A 353 4.75 14.20 -2.63
N LEU A 354 3.63 13.50 -2.83
CA LEU A 354 3.18 13.02 -4.15
C LEU A 354 2.66 14.17 -5.02
N ASP A 355 2.04 15.18 -4.39
CA ASP A 355 1.71 16.50 -4.96
C ASP A 355 2.88 17.21 -5.66
N ARG A 356 4.13 16.72 -5.48
CA ARG A 356 5.34 17.30 -6.09
C ARG A 356 6.20 16.28 -6.83
N ILE A 357 5.71 15.07 -7.06
CA ILE A 357 6.36 14.17 -8.02
C ILE A 357 5.90 14.56 -9.42
N THR A 358 6.85 15.10 -10.16
CA THR A 358 6.84 15.28 -11.60
C THR A 358 6.96 13.89 -12.24
N VAL A 359 5.88 13.34 -12.79
CA VAL A 359 5.81 11.94 -13.27
C VAL A 359 5.51 11.90 -14.77
N ASN A 360 6.34 11.23 -15.55
CA ASN A 360 6.03 10.94 -16.96
C ASN A 360 4.95 9.84 -17.09
N MET A 361 4.40 9.67 -18.29
CA MET A 361 3.36 8.69 -18.67
C MET A 361 3.81 7.21 -18.65
N ASP A 362 4.88 6.89 -17.94
CA ASP A 362 5.43 5.55 -17.74
C ASP A 362 5.70 5.38 -16.23
N SER A 363 4.63 5.36 -15.46
CA SER A 363 4.66 5.05 -14.02
C SER A 363 4.10 3.66 -13.77
N ASP A 364 4.48 3.06 -12.66
CA ASP A 364 4.01 1.73 -12.29
C ASP A 364 3.92 1.57 -10.79
N ILE A 365 2.95 0.80 -10.30
CA ILE A 365 2.61 0.67 -8.88
C ILE A 365 2.19 -0.76 -8.57
N GLU A 366 2.80 -1.34 -7.54
CA GLU A 366 2.58 -2.72 -7.09
C GLU A 366 2.48 -2.81 -5.56
N GLN A 367 1.82 -3.86 -5.05
CA GLN A 367 1.80 -4.18 -3.62
C GLN A 367 2.78 -5.31 -3.28
N LEU A 368 3.60 -5.10 -2.25
CA LEU A 368 4.44 -6.12 -1.62
C LEU A 368 3.63 -7.01 -0.67
N ASP A 369 4.09 -8.24 -0.44
CA ASP A 369 3.52 -9.23 0.51
C ASP A 369 3.29 -8.70 1.96
N ASP A 370 3.97 -7.62 2.36
CA ASP A 370 3.79 -6.98 3.67
C ASP A 370 2.69 -5.90 3.69
N GLY A 371 2.08 -5.63 2.54
CA GLY A 371 1.03 -4.65 2.30
C GLY A 371 1.54 -3.27 1.86
N ARG A 372 2.85 -3.01 1.89
CA ARG A 372 3.43 -1.74 1.40
C ARG A 372 3.28 -1.63 -0.11
N LEU A 373 3.19 -0.39 -0.61
CA LEU A 373 3.19 -0.13 -2.05
C LEU A 373 4.58 0.27 -2.52
N VAL A 374 4.98 -0.22 -3.68
CA VAL A 374 6.16 0.28 -4.42
C VAL A 374 5.67 1.00 -5.67
N ALA A 375 6.21 2.19 -5.94
CA ALA A 375 5.98 2.89 -7.20
C ALA A 375 7.31 3.18 -7.91
N VAL A 376 7.31 2.99 -9.22
CA VAL A 376 8.40 3.33 -10.14
C VAL A 376 7.92 4.38 -11.14
N TRP A 377 8.80 5.30 -11.55
CA TRP A 377 8.48 6.31 -12.56
C TRP A 377 9.72 6.90 -13.22
N GLU A 378 9.56 7.48 -14.41
CA GLU A 378 10.61 8.25 -15.08
C GLU A 378 10.62 9.74 -14.70
N ARG A 379 11.82 10.34 -14.69
CA ARG A 379 12.05 11.75 -14.34
C ARG A 379 12.41 12.61 -15.56
N GLY A 380 11.38 13.07 -16.27
CA GLY A 380 11.48 14.16 -17.24
C GLY A 380 11.57 13.71 -18.70
N PHE A 381 11.23 14.60 -19.62
CA PHE A 381 11.10 14.28 -21.05
C PHE A 381 12.47 14.27 -21.75
N GLY A 382 12.99 13.07 -22.05
CA GLY A 382 14.18 12.92 -22.90
C GLY A 382 14.84 11.55 -22.78
N PHE A 383 14.67 10.71 -23.80
CA PHE A 383 15.37 9.43 -23.90
C PHE A 383 16.89 9.61 -23.76
N GLY A 384 17.52 8.85 -22.86
CA GLY A 384 18.96 8.62 -22.90
C GLY A 384 19.81 9.07 -21.71
N SER A 385 19.30 9.04 -20.48
CA SER A 385 20.17 9.02 -19.28
C SER A 385 19.89 7.80 -18.40
N GLU A 386 20.92 7.30 -17.71
CA GLU A 386 20.78 6.13 -16.82
C GLU A 386 20.18 6.48 -15.44
N ASN A 387 19.84 7.75 -15.19
CA ASN A 387 19.46 8.27 -13.87
C ASN A 387 18.00 8.74 -13.75
N ASP A 388 17.21 8.50 -14.79
CA ASP A 388 15.85 9.04 -14.89
C ASP A 388 14.81 8.14 -14.22
N ILE A 389 15.07 6.84 -14.06
CA ILE A 389 14.20 5.97 -13.27
C ILE A 389 14.30 6.29 -11.78
N ARG A 390 13.13 6.37 -11.16
CA ARG A 390 12.90 6.59 -9.74
C ARG A 390 12.03 5.48 -9.18
N MET A 391 12.17 5.28 -7.88
CA MET A 391 11.49 4.23 -7.14
C MET A 391 11.25 4.73 -5.71
N ARG A 392 10.07 4.45 -5.15
CA ARG A 392 9.72 4.79 -3.77
C ARG A 392 8.79 3.73 -3.19
N PHE A 393 9.01 3.41 -1.93
CA PHE A 393 8.15 2.55 -1.12
C PHE A 393 7.27 3.44 -0.24
N TYR A 394 6.03 3.03 -0.05
CA TYR A 394 5.02 3.71 0.76
C TYR A 394 4.54 2.74 1.84
N ALA A 395 4.29 3.27 3.04
CA ALA A 395 3.74 2.49 4.15
C ALA A 395 2.40 1.85 3.76
N ALA A 396 2.11 0.65 4.29
CA ALA A 396 0.81 0.03 4.14
C ALA A 396 -0.24 0.87 4.87
N GLU A 397 -1.27 1.37 4.18
CA GLU A 397 -2.31 2.20 4.82
C GLU A 397 -3.49 1.32 5.27
N VAL A 398 -3.66 1.23 6.59
CA VAL A 398 -4.71 0.48 7.27
C VAL A 398 -5.76 1.48 7.76
N LEU A 399 -6.87 1.55 7.03
CA LEU A 399 -7.98 2.46 7.30
C LEU A 399 -9.10 1.73 8.04
N GLY A 400 -9.60 2.34 9.12
CA GLY A 400 -10.86 1.98 9.77
C GLY A 400 -12.09 2.56 9.07
N THR A 401 -13.24 2.35 9.69
CA THR A 401 -14.58 2.76 9.26
C THR A 401 -15.09 3.92 10.13
N GLU A 402 -16.40 4.23 10.12
CA GLU A 402 -17.03 5.13 11.12
C GLU A 402 -17.50 4.36 12.39
N ALA A 403 -17.03 3.13 12.57
CA ALA A 403 -17.33 2.27 13.72
C ALA A 403 -16.02 1.76 14.31
N GLY A 404 -16.00 1.51 15.63
CA GLY A 404 -14.79 1.06 16.31
C GLY A 404 -14.25 -0.27 15.78
N ASP A 405 -13.09 -0.23 15.15
CA ASP A 405 -12.45 -1.34 14.46
C ASP A 405 -11.39 -2.06 15.29
N ARG A 406 -10.93 -3.19 14.74
CA ARG A 406 -9.88 -4.04 15.32
C ARG A 406 -8.78 -4.28 14.30
N MET A 407 -7.92 -3.30 14.15
CA MET A 407 -6.77 -3.31 13.25
C MET A 407 -5.67 -4.24 13.78
N VAL A 408 -4.98 -4.95 12.89
CA VAL A 408 -3.91 -5.90 13.24
C VAL A 408 -2.62 -5.44 12.60
N ASP A 409 -1.63 -5.20 13.45
CA ASP A 409 -0.27 -4.83 13.06
C ASP A 409 0.45 -5.99 12.32
N ARG A 410 1.32 -5.63 11.38
CA ARG A 410 2.16 -6.55 10.58
C ARG A 410 3.58 -5.98 10.47
N ALA A 411 4.52 -6.81 10.01
CA ALA A 411 5.89 -6.36 9.81
C ALA A 411 6.00 -5.25 8.74
N GLY A 412 6.92 -4.31 8.94
CA GLY A 412 7.12 -3.14 8.08
C GLY A 412 6.37 -1.91 8.61
N GLY A 413 6.77 -0.71 8.19
CA GLY A 413 6.11 0.52 8.63
C GLY A 413 4.71 0.68 8.02
N GLN A 414 3.69 0.80 8.87
CA GLN A 414 2.28 0.92 8.49
C GLN A 414 1.69 2.28 8.92
N ARG A 415 0.63 2.73 8.24
CA ARG A 415 -0.14 3.91 8.66
C ARG A 415 -1.53 3.47 9.06
N PHE A 416 -1.84 3.58 10.34
CA PHE A 416 -3.16 3.30 10.90
C PHE A 416 -3.97 4.59 11.03
N ASP A 417 -5.19 4.59 10.50
CA ASP A 417 -6.16 5.68 10.65
C ASP A 417 -7.52 5.09 10.97
N GLY A 418 -7.93 5.11 12.25
CA GLY A 418 -9.22 4.56 12.69
C GLY A 418 -10.43 5.43 12.39
N ARG A 419 -10.23 6.66 11.89
CA ARG A 419 -11.30 7.64 11.59
C ARG A 419 -12.18 7.99 12.80
N GLU A 420 -13.50 7.77 12.72
CA GLU A 420 -14.45 7.97 13.83
C GLU A 420 -14.79 6.62 14.45
N GLY A 421 -14.62 6.47 15.76
CA GLY A 421 -14.93 5.20 16.40
C GLY A 421 -14.42 5.12 17.84
N VAL A 422 -14.07 3.90 18.21
CA VAL A 422 -13.31 3.53 19.41
C VAL A 422 -12.47 2.33 18.99
N ASP A 423 -11.25 2.63 18.57
CA ASP A 423 -10.50 1.79 17.67
C ASP A 423 -9.38 1.05 18.40
N THR A 424 -9.11 -0.19 17.99
CA THR A 424 -8.15 -1.05 18.67
C THR A 424 -7.07 -1.53 17.73
N LEU A 425 -5.83 -1.17 18.00
CA LEU A 425 -4.66 -1.71 17.31
C LEU A 425 -4.06 -2.91 18.06
N LEU A 426 -3.86 -4.02 17.34
CA LEU A 426 -3.49 -5.33 17.87
C LEU A 426 -2.11 -5.77 17.40
N HIS A 427 -1.12 -5.72 18.30
CA HIS A 427 0.26 -6.15 18.05
C HIS A 427 0.49 -7.63 18.39
N LEU A 428 -0.57 -8.45 18.33
CA LEU A 428 -0.57 -9.86 18.73
C LEU A 428 0.37 -10.77 17.91
N ARG A 429 0.93 -10.25 16.82
CA ARG A 429 1.89 -10.93 15.93
C ARG A 429 3.30 -10.35 15.97
N ALA A 430 3.55 -9.35 16.83
CA ALA A 430 4.86 -8.75 17.00
C ALA A 430 5.92 -9.81 17.34
N GLU A 431 7.04 -9.83 16.60
CA GLU A 431 8.17 -10.74 16.86
C GLU A 431 9.19 -10.18 17.88
N GLY A 432 8.88 -9.03 18.48
CA GLY A 432 9.68 -8.37 19.50
C GLY A 432 8.84 -7.35 20.28
N ARG A 433 9.50 -6.54 21.11
CA ARG A 433 8.82 -5.55 21.95
C ARG A 433 8.00 -4.54 21.12
N VAL A 434 6.81 -4.23 21.57
CA VAL A 434 5.93 -3.19 21.05
C VAL A 434 6.26 -1.87 21.74
N LEU A 435 6.44 -0.80 20.98
CA LEU A 435 6.77 0.54 21.49
C LEU A 435 5.88 1.56 20.78
N VAL A 436 4.79 1.99 21.41
CA VAL A 436 3.76 2.83 20.80
C VAL A 436 3.54 4.09 21.63
N ASP A 437 3.31 5.21 20.95
CA ASP A 437 3.03 6.50 21.56
C ASP A 437 1.95 7.23 20.73
N LEU A 438 0.71 7.22 21.19
CA LEU A 438 -0.43 7.76 20.42
C LEU A 438 -0.45 9.30 20.30
N GLN A 439 0.31 10.00 21.15
CA GLN A 439 0.35 11.47 21.17
C GLN A 439 1.41 12.07 20.24
N ALA A 440 2.43 11.29 19.88
CA ALA A 440 3.56 11.75 19.07
C ALA A 440 3.75 10.83 17.87
N ASP A 441 3.65 11.39 16.67
CA ASP A 441 4.16 10.73 15.47
C ASP A 441 5.67 10.51 15.62
N VAL A 442 6.04 9.29 16.00
CA VAL A 442 7.42 8.88 16.30
C VAL A 442 8.27 8.70 15.04
N SER A 443 7.68 8.79 13.84
CA SER A 443 8.40 8.65 12.56
C SER A 443 9.45 9.75 12.32
N GLY A 444 9.28 10.93 12.92
CA GLY A 444 10.06 12.14 12.60
C GLY A 444 11.00 12.68 13.67
N ALA A 445 11.08 12.08 14.87
CA ALA A 445 11.76 12.69 16.02
C ALA A 445 13.08 12.00 16.44
N ASP A 446 14.15 12.79 16.59
CA ASP A 446 15.49 12.40 17.09
C ASP A 446 15.52 11.91 18.57
N PHE A 447 14.39 11.45 19.12
CA PHE A 447 14.31 10.72 20.40
C PHE A 447 14.83 9.27 20.31
N ALA A 448 15.51 8.91 19.22
CA ALA A 448 16.08 7.60 18.87
C ALA A 448 17.26 7.14 19.77
N ARG A 449 17.09 7.18 21.09
CA ARG A 449 17.97 6.51 22.07
C ARG A 449 17.29 5.43 22.91
N PHE A 450 15.96 5.27 22.80
CA PHE A 450 15.20 4.17 23.41
C PHE A 450 14.38 3.32 22.41
N PHE A 451 14.12 3.82 21.20
CA PHE A 451 13.07 3.28 20.32
C PHE A 451 13.53 2.41 19.13
N ALA A 452 14.83 2.35 18.81
CA ALA A 452 15.33 1.86 17.52
C ALA A 452 15.32 0.32 17.28
N ALA A 453 14.37 -0.44 17.86
CA ALA A 453 14.13 -1.87 17.57
C ALA A 453 12.87 -2.37 18.30
N GLY A 454 11.68 -1.91 17.89
CA GLY A 454 10.39 -2.50 18.26
C GLY A 454 9.72 -3.14 17.04
N ALA A 455 8.64 -3.91 17.23
CA ALA A 455 7.88 -4.47 16.12
C ALA A 455 7.20 -3.36 15.28
N ALA A 456 6.60 -2.39 15.96
CA ALA A 456 5.91 -1.23 15.39
C ALA A 456 6.87 -0.12 14.87
N ALA A 457 7.96 -0.51 14.21
CA ALA A 457 9.04 0.39 13.81
C ALA A 457 8.82 1.00 12.42
N GLY A 458 8.47 2.28 12.40
CA GLY A 458 8.12 3.02 11.18
C GLY A 458 6.64 3.34 11.07
N ASP A 459 5.85 2.91 12.06
CA ASP A 459 4.41 3.10 12.06
C ASP A 459 3.98 4.52 12.41
N THR A 460 2.78 4.86 11.95
CA THR A 460 2.09 6.12 12.26
C THR A 460 0.63 5.83 12.62
N TYR A 461 0.07 6.61 13.55
CA TYR A 461 -1.25 6.37 14.14
C TYR A 461 -2.11 7.64 14.11
N ALA A 462 -3.38 7.50 13.74
CA ALA A 462 -4.41 8.52 13.84
C ALA A 462 -5.76 7.87 14.21
N GLY A 463 -6.55 8.51 15.07
CA GLY A 463 -7.86 7.97 15.49
C GLY A 463 -7.77 6.55 16.08
N ILE A 464 -6.81 6.32 16.99
CA ILE A 464 -6.64 5.04 17.68
C ILE A 464 -6.73 5.30 19.18
N GLU A 465 -7.74 4.75 19.84
CA GLU A 465 -7.92 4.93 21.29
C GLU A 465 -7.29 3.79 22.09
N ASN A 466 -7.23 2.56 21.53
CA ASN A 466 -6.90 1.35 22.28
C ASN A 466 -5.71 0.59 21.70
N LEU A 467 -4.85 0.08 22.58
CA LEU A 467 -3.66 -0.68 22.23
C LEU A 467 -3.66 -2.03 22.93
N VAL A 468 -3.39 -3.09 22.16
CA VAL A 468 -3.01 -4.41 22.70
C VAL A 468 -1.59 -4.71 22.24
N GLY A 469 -0.71 -4.99 23.19
CA GLY A 469 0.67 -5.40 22.98
C GLY A 469 0.81 -6.86 22.54
N GLY A 470 2.04 -7.35 22.60
CA GLY A 470 2.44 -8.69 22.19
C GLY A 470 2.69 -9.63 23.36
N ALA A 471 3.70 -10.49 23.20
CA ALA A 471 4.17 -11.43 24.21
C ALA A 471 5.56 -11.04 24.78
N PHE A 472 5.91 -9.76 24.67
CA PHE A 472 7.23 -9.19 24.95
C PHE A 472 7.11 -8.02 25.92
N ALA A 473 8.24 -7.56 26.47
CA ALA A 473 8.27 -6.47 27.43
C ALA A 473 8.04 -5.12 26.73
N ASP A 474 6.79 -4.67 26.72
CA ASP A 474 6.26 -3.63 25.86
C ASP A 474 6.21 -2.25 26.55
N ASN A 475 6.00 -1.21 25.74
CA ASN A 475 5.81 0.17 26.19
C ASN A 475 4.64 0.77 25.40
N LEU A 476 3.46 0.78 26.01
CA LEU A 476 2.25 1.31 25.40
C LEU A 476 1.89 2.63 26.07
N ARG A 477 1.53 3.64 25.27
CA ARG A 477 1.14 4.96 25.77
C ARG A 477 -0.10 5.45 25.06
N GLY A 478 -1.09 5.82 25.86
CA GLY A 478 -2.28 6.56 25.45
C GLY A 478 -1.94 7.96 24.95
N ASP A 479 -2.95 8.81 24.77
CA ASP A 479 -2.79 10.17 24.28
C ASP A 479 -3.27 11.23 25.29
N ALA A 480 -4.44 11.82 25.06
CA ALA A 480 -5.14 12.72 25.99
C ALA A 480 -6.68 12.47 25.95
N GLY A 481 -7.09 11.38 25.30
CA GLY A 481 -8.45 10.85 25.28
C GLY A 481 -8.62 9.73 26.32
N VAL A 482 -9.68 8.93 26.18
CA VAL A 482 -9.89 7.74 27.02
C VAL A 482 -9.32 6.54 26.29
N ASN A 483 -8.27 5.93 26.83
CA ASN A 483 -7.55 4.82 26.22
C ASN A 483 -7.74 3.51 26.98
N VAL A 484 -7.82 2.39 26.25
CA VAL A 484 -7.66 1.03 26.82
C VAL A 484 -6.31 0.47 26.40
N LEU A 485 -5.42 0.26 27.38
CA LEU A 485 -4.07 -0.25 27.16
C LEU A 485 -3.95 -1.65 27.78
N GLN A 486 -3.63 -2.65 26.97
CA GLN A 486 -3.36 -4.01 27.43
C GLN A 486 -1.92 -4.41 27.05
N GLY A 487 -1.06 -4.62 28.05
CA GLY A 487 0.34 -5.02 27.85
C GLY A 487 0.44 -6.41 27.21
N GLY A 488 0.07 -7.43 27.98
CA GLY A 488 -0.10 -8.79 27.50
C GLY A 488 0.80 -9.80 28.19
N GLY A 489 1.93 -10.11 27.57
CA GLY A 489 2.85 -11.16 28.02
C GLY A 489 4.17 -10.61 28.52
N VAL A 490 4.61 -11.06 29.71
CA VAL A 490 5.81 -10.59 30.44
C VAL A 490 5.67 -9.17 31.01
N SER A 491 6.79 -8.48 31.30
CA SER A 491 6.80 -7.27 32.13
C SER A 491 6.71 -5.97 31.33
N ASP A 492 5.57 -5.32 31.40
CA ASP A 492 5.18 -4.21 30.53
C ASP A 492 5.24 -2.83 31.20
N ARG A 493 5.12 -1.78 30.38
CA ARG A 493 4.94 -0.39 30.84
C ARG A 493 3.76 0.25 30.13
N LEU A 494 2.75 0.63 30.90
CA LEU A 494 1.51 1.22 30.40
C LEU A 494 1.38 2.64 30.95
N TYR A 495 1.23 3.61 30.05
CA TYR A 495 1.03 5.02 30.41
C TYR A 495 -0.30 5.49 29.82
N GLY A 496 -1.32 5.71 30.66
CA GLY A 496 -2.60 6.29 30.22
C GLY A 496 -2.38 7.71 29.68
N ARG A 497 -2.01 8.61 30.60
CA ARG A 497 -1.56 10.02 30.48
C ARG A 497 -2.62 11.01 30.96
N ALA A 498 -3.68 11.21 30.19
CA ALA A 498 -4.71 12.18 30.51
C ALA A 498 -6.02 11.72 29.90
N GLY A 499 -7.03 11.51 30.74
CA GLY A 499 -8.22 10.74 30.37
C GLY A 499 -8.64 9.87 31.55
N ASP A 500 -9.80 9.21 31.44
CA ASP A 500 -10.22 8.21 32.43
C ASP A 500 -9.88 6.82 31.87
N ASP A 501 -8.61 6.43 31.97
CA ASP A 501 -8.02 5.32 31.21
C ASP A 501 -8.27 3.95 31.84
N ARG A 502 -8.10 2.89 31.03
CA ARG A 502 -8.13 1.50 31.51
C ARG A 502 -6.85 0.76 31.14
N LEU A 503 -6.02 0.47 32.15
CA LEU A 503 -4.74 -0.20 31.98
C LEU A 503 -4.85 -1.65 32.49
N LEU A 504 -4.42 -2.61 31.67
CA LEU A 504 -4.34 -4.03 32.01
C LEU A 504 -2.91 -4.53 31.75
N GLY A 505 -2.13 -4.81 32.81
CA GLY A 505 -0.76 -5.31 32.70
C GLY A 505 -0.71 -6.65 31.95
N GLY A 506 -1.18 -7.71 32.60
CA GLY A 506 -1.43 -9.01 31.98
C GLY A 506 -0.81 -10.17 32.74
N THR A 507 0.43 -10.52 32.41
CA THR A 507 1.12 -11.69 33.00
C THR A 507 2.58 -11.37 33.29
N GLY A 508 2.80 -10.52 34.30
CA GLY A 508 3.90 -9.58 34.21
C GLY A 508 4.61 -9.27 35.51
N ALA A 509 5.27 -8.12 35.51
CA ALA A 509 5.81 -7.45 36.69
C ALA A 509 5.80 -5.98 36.30
N ASP A 510 4.58 -5.49 36.18
CA ASP A 510 4.20 -4.43 35.27
C ASP A 510 4.32 -3.08 35.94
N ALA A 511 4.48 -2.04 35.13
CA ALA A 511 4.58 -0.68 35.60
C ALA A 511 3.45 0.13 34.97
N LEU A 512 2.38 0.28 35.74
CA LEU A 512 1.17 0.99 35.36
C LEU A 512 1.25 2.42 35.87
N TYR A 513 1.07 3.35 34.94
CA TYR A 513 1.01 4.78 35.18
C TYR A 513 -0.31 5.27 34.60
N GLY A 514 -1.35 5.41 35.42
CA GLY A 514 -2.59 6.08 34.99
C GLY A 514 -2.28 7.51 34.54
N ASN A 515 -1.74 8.28 35.48
CA ASN A 515 -1.44 9.72 35.40
C ASN A 515 -2.71 10.56 35.64
N LEU A 516 -3.10 11.49 34.76
CA LEU A 516 -4.15 12.47 35.05
C LEU A 516 -5.54 11.95 34.66
N GLY A 517 -6.22 11.28 35.59
CA GLY A 517 -7.52 10.68 35.32
C GLY A 517 -8.34 10.34 36.55
N ALA A 518 -9.40 9.58 36.34
CA ALA A 518 -9.89 8.60 37.30
C ALA A 518 -9.69 7.21 36.70
N ASP A 519 -8.45 6.71 36.77
CA ASP A 519 -7.99 5.57 35.99
C ASP A 519 -8.36 4.22 36.62
N VAL A 520 -8.59 3.21 35.79
CA VAL A 520 -8.86 1.83 36.24
C VAL A 520 -7.71 0.91 35.86
N MET A 521 -6.91 0.55 36.85
CA MET A 521 -5.72 -0.28 36.69
C MET A 521 -5.97 -1.72 37.16
N THR A 522 -5.48 -2.67 36.36
CA THR A 522 -5.50 -4.12 36.62
C THR A 522 -4.08 -4.62 36.41
N GLY A 523 -3.46 -5.21 37.42
CA GLY A 523 -2.11 -5.79 37.34
C GLY A 523 -2.12 -7.05 36.46
N GLY A 524 -2.38 -8.21 37.07
CA GLY A 524 -2.60 -9.43 36.31
C GLY A 524 -2.45 -10.73 37.10
N ASP A 525 -1.78 -11.71 36.49
CA ASP A 525 -1.40 -12.98 37.12
C ASP A 525 0.10 -13.01 37.46
N ASP A 526 0.39 -12.66 38.72
CA ASP A 526 1.72 -12.24 39.15
C ASP A 526 2.48 -13.29 39.94
N VAL A 527 2.30 -14.59 39.66
CA VAL A 527 2.86 -15.69 40.47
C VAL A 527 4.39 -15.55 40.72
N GLY A 528 4.75 -15.02 41.89
CA GLY A 528 6.13 -14.75 42.31
C GLY A 528 6.76 -13.48 41.73
N ARG A 529 5.94 -12.54 41.25
CA ARG A 529 6.30 -11.24 40.66
C ARG A 529 5.57 -10.13 41.43
N ARG A 530 5.68 -8.89 40.95
CA ARG A 530 5.18 -7.70 41.66
C ARG A 530 4.86 -6.60 40.67
N ASP A 531 3.63 -6.13 40.68
CA ASP A 531 3.23 -4.99 39.88
C ASP A 531 3.47 -3.69 40.64
N ARG A 532 3.61 -2.62 39.85
CA ARG A 532 3.85 -1.28 40.35
C ARG A 532 2.86 -0.29 39.75
N PHE A 533 2.06 0.29 40.63
CA PHE A 533 1.13 1.37 40.35
C PHE A 533 1.82 2.67 40.76
N ILE A 534 2.17 3.52 39.78
CA ILE A 534 3.21 4.54 39.95
C ILE A 534 2.64 5.95 39.76
N TYR A 535 2.86 6.80 40.77
CA TYR A 535 2.36 8.17 40.84
C TYR A 535 3.52 9.16 40.95
N PHE A 536 3.42 10.28 40.23
CA PHE A 536 4.42 11.34 40.14
C PHE A 536 3.96 12.66 40.77
N GLN A 537 2.65 12.95 40.83
CA GLN A 537 2.09 14.17 41.42
C GLN A 537 0.76 13.89 42.15
N ALA A 538 0.31 14.82 42.98
CA ALA A 538 -0.92 14.69 43.77
C ALA A 538 -2.18 14.69 42.89
N GLU A 539 -2.14 15.45 41.80
CA GLU A 539 -3.28 15.73 40.94
C GLU A 539 -3.71 14.56 40.07
N GLU A 540 -2.92 13.47 40.05
CA GLU A 540 -3.15 12.23 39.32
C GLU A 540 -4.28 11.40 39.92
N SER A 541 -4.40 11.32 41.25
CA SER A 541 -5.48 10.59 41.90
C SER A 541 -6.04 11.37 43.10
N ARG A 542 -7.12 12.10 42.83
CA ARG A 542 -7.69 13.09 43.76
C ARG A 542 -8.75 12.47 44.68
N PRO A 543 -8.97 13.03 45.88
CA PRO A 543 -9.96 12.51 46.81
C PRO A 543 -11.38 12.37 46.23
N GLY A 544 -12.04 11.26 46.59
CA GLY A 544 -13.43 10.97 46.26
C GLY A 544 -13.64 9.99 45.09
N ALA A 545 -14.72 9.21 45.18
CA ALA A 545 -15.01 8.03 44.35
C ALA A 545 -15.25 8.25 42.84
N GLY A 546 -15.01 9.45 42.32
CA GLY A 546 -15.05 9.76 40.89
C GLY A 546 -13.89 10.66 40.44
N ASN A 547 -12.87 10.84 41.28
CA ASN A 547 -11.64 11.56 40.95
C ASN A 547 -10.36 10.78 41.34
N ARG A 548 -10.53 9.59 41.94
CA ARG A 548 -9.43 8.70 42.36
C ARG A 548 -9.33 7.50 41.42
N ASP A 549 -8.12 7.04 41.26
CA ASP A 549 -7.80 5.80 40.58
C ASP A 549 -8.32 4.59 41.35
N VAL A 550 -8.62 3.53 40.60
CA VAL A 550 -9.08 2.24 41.09
C VAL A 550 -8.11 1.15 40.64
N ILE A 551 -7.44 0.51 41.60
CA ILE A 551 -6.68 -0.72 41.38
C ILE A 551 -7.60 -1.91 41.71
N THR A 552 -7.80 -2.79 40.74
CA THR A 552 -8.89 -3.79 40.80
C THR A 552 -8.52 -5.13 41.43
N ASP A 553 -7.22 -5.43 41.55
CA ASP A 553 -6.68 -6.74 41.88
C ASP A 553 -5.47 -6.74 42.84
N PHE A 554 -5.09 -5.58 43.39
CA PHE A 554 -3.90 -5.40 44.25
C PHE A 554 -3.71 -6.47 45.33
N VAL A 555 -2.54 -7.11 45.34
CA VAL A 555 -2.16 -8.16 46.29
C VAL A 555 -1.18 -7.63 47.35
N ALA A 556 -1.70 -7.33 48.54
CA ALA A 556 -0.89 -6.89 49.68
C ALA A 556 0.21 -7.92 50.06
N GLY A 557 1.42 -7.42 50.25
CA GLY A 557 2.66 -8.16 50.48
C GLY A 557 3.42 -8.54 49.20
N GLU A 558 2.77 -8.48 48.04
CA GLU A 558 3.34 -8.79 46.72
C GLU A 558 3.52 -7.48 45.92
N ASP A 559 2.44 -6.79 45.57
CA ASP A 559 2.45 -5.57 44.76
C ASP A 559 2.98 -4.33 45.49
N ARG A 560 3.20 -3.24 44.73
CA ARG A 560 3.69 -1.97 45.27
C ARG A 560 3.00 -0.75 44.68
N ILE A 561 2.62 0.18 45.55
CA ILE A 561 2.24 1.56 45.15
C ILE A 561 3.48 2.46 45.27
N GLU A 562 3.93 3.04 44.15
CA GLU A 562 5.12 3.91 44.09
C GLU A 562 4.72 5.38 44.11
N ILE A 563 4.64 5.95 45.31
CA ILE A 563 4.36 7.38 45.56
C ILE A 563 5.61 8.16 46.04
N SER A 564 6.79 7.52 46.06
CA SER A 564 8.09 8.08 46.46
C SER A 564 8.56 9.33 45.70
N ARG A 565 7.80 9.84 44.71
CA ARG A 565 8.05 11.13 44.04
C ARG A 565 7.21 12.28 44.58
N LEU A 566 6.06 12.00 45.20
CA LEU A 566 5.21 13.01 45.83
C LEU A 566 5.91 13.60 47.05
N ASP A 567 5.71 14.90 47.30
CA ASP A 567 6.19 15.56 48.51
C ASP A 567 5.17 15.34 49.63
N ALA A 568 5.60 14.68 50.71
CA ALA A 568 4.70 14.29 51.78
C ALA A 568 4.22 15.48 52.63
N ASP A 569 5.00 16.56 52.77
CA ASP A 569 4.70 17.69 53.67
C ASP A 569 4.93 19.02 52.95
N THR A 570 3.89 19.52 52.28
CA THR A 570 3.92 20.76 51.48
C THR A 570 4.05 22.02 52.34
N THR A 571 3.90 21.92 53.67
CA THR A 571 4.08 23.04 54.60
C THR A 571 5.55 23.41 54.81
N ARG A 572 6.46 22.56 54.32
CA ARG A 572 7.91 22.66 54.49
C ARG A 572 8.62 22.84 53.14
N GLY A 573 9.95 22.91 53.21
CA GLY A 573 10.79 23.08 52.03
C GLY A 573 11.59 21.81 51.74
N PHE A 574 11.77 21.53 50.44
CA PHE A 574 12.30 20.28 49.88
C PHE A 574 11.37 19.09 50.10
N LYS A 575 11.57 18.02 49.32
CA LYS A 575 10.79 16.80 49.39
C LYS A 575 10.90 16.08 50.75
N GLN A 576 9.77 15.68 51.31
CA GLN A 576 9.65 14.76 52.45
C GLN A 576 9.30 13.33 52.00
N ALA A 577 9.46 12.38 52.93
CA ALA A 577 8.96 11.01 52.82
C ALA A 577 7.75 10.87 53.75
N PHE A 578 6.86 9.92 53.44
CA PHE A 578 5.63 9.71 54.21
C PHE A 578 5.89 9.04 55.56
N ASP A 579 5.20 9.53 56.60
CA ASP A 579 5.06 8.87 57.88
C ASP A 579 3.85 7.92 57.84
N TRP A 580 4.11 6.61 57.80
CA TRP A 580 3.06 5.58 57.76
C TRP A 580 2.30 5.47 59.09
N VAL A 581 0.98 5.65 59.05
CA VAL A 581 0.09 5.59 60.22
C VAL A 581 -0.88 4.40 60.23
N GLY A 582 -0.98 3.64 59.14
CA GLY A 582 -1.87 2.47 59.05
C GLY A 582 -3.35 2.86 58.96
N ASP A 583 -4.20 2.24 59.79
CA ASP A 583 -5.64 2.51 59.89
C ASP A 583 -6.01 3.66 60.85
N ALA A 584 -5.01 4.37 61.37
CA ALA A 584 -5.21 5.55 62.20
C ALA A 584 -5.73 6.74 61.37
N ALA A 585 -6.48 7.64 62.02
CA ALA A 585 -6.93 8.87 61.40
C ALA A 585 -5.74 9.81 61.13
N LEU A 586 -5.80 10.52 60.00
CA LEU A 586 -4.83 11.56 59.65
C LEU A 586 -4.99 12.76 60.60
N ASP A 587 -3.89 13.19 61.21
CA ASP A 587 -3.84 14.29 62.19
C ASP A 587 -2.63 15.23 62.05
N ALA A 588 -1.78 15.02 61.04
CA ALA A 588 -0.68 15.90 60.67
C ALA A 588 -0.24 15.72 59.21
N ALA A 589 0.36 16.77 58.64
CA ALA A 589 1.00 16.73 57.32
C ALA A 589 2.10 15.66 57.26
N GLY A 590 2.27 15.02 56.10
CA GLY A 590 3.25 13.95 55.92
C GLY A 590 2.69 12.55 56.12
N GLN A 591 1.43 12.39 56.54
CA GLN A 591 0.89 11.09 56.92
C GLN A 591 0.32 10.31 55.75
N LEU A 592 0.60 9.00 55.72
CA LEU A 592 0.05 8.02 54.79
C LEU A 592 -0.65 6.90 55.56
N GLY A 593 -1.89 6.59 55.20
CA GLY A 593 -2.68 5.55 55.85
C GLY A 593 -3.73 4.95 54.92
N TYR A 594 -4.67 4.21 55.49
CA TYR A 594 -5.81 3.64 54.75
C TYR A 594 -7.09 3.60 55.60
N ARG A 595 -8.23 3.56 54.93
CA ARG A 595 -9.55 3.29 55.53
C ARG A 595 -10.30 2.23 54.73
N HIS A 596 -11.36 1.67 55.32
CA HIS A 596 -12.32 0.85 54.56
C HIS A 596 -13.61 1.63 54.30
N GLU A 597 -14.04 1.65 53.04
CA GLU A 597 -15.23 2.36 52.59
C GLU A 597 -15.97 1.52 51.56
N ALA A 598 -17.30 1.39 51.69
CA ALA A 598 -18.18 0.66 50.76
C ALA A 598 -17.82 -0.82 50.45
N GLY A 599 -16.85 -1.42 51.15
CA GLY A 599 -16.33 -2.77 50.88
C GLY A 599 -14.96 -2.80 50.21
N ASN A 600 -14.38 -1.64 49.93
CA ASN A 600 -13.07 -1.42 49.34
C ASN A 600 -12.10 -0.77 50.34
N THR A 601 -10.82 -0.74 50.01
CA THR A 601 -9.75 -0.17 50.84
C THR A 601 -9.25 1.11 50.17
N ILE A 602 -9.42 2.25 50.83
CA ILE A 602 -9.00 3.55 50.31
C ILE A 602 -7.68 3.91 50.97
N VAL A 603 -6.60 3.95 50.18
CA VAL A 603 -5.32 4.56 50.58
C VAL A 603 -5.54 6.07 50.66
N GLN A 604 -4.99 6.72 51.68
CA GLN A 604 -5.07 8.18 51.87
C GLN A 604 -3.72 8.77 52.21
N ALA A 605 -3.45 9.99 51.75
CA ALA A 605 -2.37 10.83 52.28
C ALA A 605 -2.83 12.28 52.54
N ASP A 606 -2.26 12.89 53.59
CA ASP A 606 -2.46 14.29 54.00
C ASP A 606 -1.12 15.04 53.84
N PHE A 607 -1.10 16.07 52.99
CA PHE A 607 0.11 16.82 52.64
C PHE A 607 0.21 18.20 53.30
N ASP A 608 -0.87 18.73 53.88
CA ASP A 608 -0.93 20.09 54.46
C ASP A 608 -1.27 20.14 55.97
N GLY A 609 -1.78 19.03 56.51
CA GLY A 609 -2.05 18.79 57.91
C GLY A 609 -3.42 19.26 58.40
N ASP A 610 -4.40 19.47 57.51
CA ASP A 610 -5.77 19.80 57.90
C ASP A 610 -6.61 18.59 58.36
N GLY A 611 -6.11 17.36 58.15
CA GLY A 611 -6.76 16.10 58.52
C GLY A 611 -7.75 15.54 57.48
N ALA A 612 -7.88 16.19 56.32
CA ALA A 612 -8.45 15.60 55.12
C ALA A 612 -7.38 14.85 54.32
N ALA A 613 -7.81 14.06 53.33
CA ALA A 613 -6.89 13.51 52.33
C ALA A 613 -6.72 14.52 51.19
N ASP A 614 -5.48 14.71 50.74
CA ASP A 614 -5.12 15.43 49.52
C ASP A 614 -4.98 14.49 48.31
N PHE A 615 -4.80 13.20 48.58
CA PHE A 615 -4.61 12.13 47.60
C PHE A 615 -5.30 10.85 48.11
N GLU A 616 -6.01 10.16 47.22
CA GLU A 616 -6.65 8.86 47.52
C GLU A 616 -6.37 7.85 46.41
N ILE A 617 -6.30 6.56 46.72
CA ILE A 617 -6.39 5.47 45.73
C ILE A 617 -7.39 4.45 46.25
N GLU A 618 -8.26 3.92 45.39
CA GLU A 618 -9.15 2.80 45.72
C GLU A 618 -8.53 1.47 45.36
N LEU A 619 -8.40 0.57 46.34
CA LEU A 619 -8.09 -0.84 46.14
C LEU A 619 -9.38 -1.63 46.29
N SER A 620 -9.73 -2.41 45.27
CA SER A 620 -10.94 -3.23 45.29
C SER A 620 -10.87 -4.32 46.37
N GLY A 621 -11.87 -4.36 47.25
CA GLY A 621 -11.91 -5.27 48.40
C GLY A 621 -11.29 -4.75 49.69
N VAL A 622 -11.53 -5.48 50.79
CA VAL A 622 -11.02 -5.17 52.13
C VAL A 622 -9.69 -5.91 52.35
N MET A 623 -8.61 -5.17 52.58
CA MET A 623 -7.27 -5.71 52.81
C MET A 623 -6.50 -4.89 53.86
N ASP A 624 -5.72 -5.58 54.70
CA ASP A 624 -4.81 -4.92 55.64
C ASP A 624 -3.51 -4.56 54.92
N LEU A 625 -3.08 -3.29 55.02
CA LEU A 625 -1.87 -2.77 54.38
C LEU A 625 -0.76 -2.50 55.40
N SER A 626 0.46 -2.39 54.90
CA SER A 626 1.69 -2.12 55.64
C SER A 626 2.55 -1.11 54.90
N ALA A 627 3.55 -0.53 55.57
CA ALA A 627 4.56 0.29 54.89
C ALA A 627 5.34 -0.49 53.81
N ASP A 628 5.33 -1.83 53.88
CA ASP A 628 5.91 -2.74 52.87
C ASP A 628 4.97 -3.03 51.69
N ASP A 629 3.87 -2.28 51.52
CA ASP A 629 3.04 -2.26 50.31
C ASP A 629 3.31 -1.01 49.44
N PHE A 630 4.17 -0.12 49.93
CA PHE A 630 4.48 1.15 49.27
C PHE A 630 5.97 1.26 48.94
N LEU A 631 6.29 2.22 48.08
CA LEU A 631 7.61 2.81 47.92
C LEU A 631 7.45 4.31 48.19
N ILE A 632 7.99 4.78 49.33
CA ILE A 632 7.81 6.13 49.92
C ILE A 632 9.15 6.84 50.15
#